data_AF-A0A163D1M1-F1
#
_entry.id   AF-A0A163D1M1-F1
#
_cell.length_a   1.000
_cell.length_b   1.000
_cell.length_c   1.000
_cell.angle_alpha   90.00
_cell.angle_beta   90.00
_cell.angle_gamma   90.00
#
_symmetry.space_group_name_H-M   'P 1'
#
loop_
_entity.id
_entity.type
_entity.pdbx_description
1 polymer ?
#
loop_
_entity_poly.entity_id
_entity_poly.type
_entity_poly.pdbx_seq_one_letter_code
_entity_poly.pdbx_strand_id
1 'polypeptide(L)'
;MFEKSLTDLIRGIRANKKNEQKYIAVCLQEIRNEVKANDPDIKAMAIAKLTYLQMLGYDMSWASFHIVEVMSSSKILQKRAGYLAAAQSFQQDTDVLMLTTNLIKKDLASPTALEIGIAINGLSQIVTPDLARDLCQDLVAMLNHSRPYIRKKVVLVLYKVFLKFPEALRLSFPRVKEKLEDPDPSVVSAVVSVICELARKNPRNYLSLAPQLYKLLTTSNNNWMLIKIIKLFASLTPLEPRLIKKLLHPLTSLIQTTPATSLLYECIYTVISGGFLEAAGESSHALAATCTNKLRRFLEDPDQNLKYVGLLAMGKMLSTHPKLVAEHKDIILECIDDDDLSIRLRALDLVVGMVNRKNVMDIVKRLVSHLVPPSASMLGSTESSAVLDPVYRTDIINRILFVCSQNQYHNITNFEWYINILVGITYASGVNVGESLTSQLMDVSVRVKSVRPFSVKQMCRLLSDKEFLETVKKRESNIEVLSAAAWICGEYCSFLDDVPSTLECLLTPTASKLPVKVQSIYVHNIMKIYAFWVTELISQWNDEVQTEFLKVTRVLRDKIDMFAQSLDLEVQERSGNAKVIFTLILDTVSAANTDSIYPPLVLQGLPELFFIYELNPVAPKAQKKVPVPEGLDLDAWI
;
A
#
# COMPACT_ATOMS: atom_id res chain seq x y z
N MET A 1 -42.03 -3.85 -42.12
CA MET A 1 -40.56 -3.80 -41.89
C MET A 1 -40.28 -4.91 -40.89
N PHE A 2 -39.47 -5.92 -41.20
CA PHE A 2 -39.21 -7.02 -40.26
C PHE A 2 -38.52 -6.47 -39.01
N GLU A 3 -39.15 -6.65 -37.86
CA GLU A 3 -38.60 -6.19 -36.59
C GLU A 3 -37.36 -7.01 -36.22
N LYS A 4 -36.24 -6.32 -36.05
CA LYS A 4 -34.97 -6.96 -35.70
C LYS A 4 -35.05 -7.47 -34.25
N SER A 5 -34.75 -8.75 -34.05
CA SER A 5 -34.64 -9.32 -32.72
C SER A 5 -33.41 -8.76 -31.98
N LEU A 6 -33.35 -8.95 -30.65
CA LEU A 6 -32.15 -8.66 -29.86
C LEU A 6 -30.90 -9.35 -30.44
N THR A 7 -31.05 -10.58 -30.95
CA THR A 7 -29.92 -11.30 -31.54
C THR A 7 -29.43 -10.68 -32.84
N ASP A 8 -30.35 -10.09 -33.63
CA ASP A 8 -30.00 -9.41 -34.87
C ASP A 8 -29.32 -8.07 -34.58
N LEU A 9 -29.73 -7.35 -33.52
CA LEU A 9 -29.03 -6.15 -33.03
C LEU A 9 -27.58 -6.49 -32.65
N ILE A 10 -27.37 -7.54 -31.84
CA ILE A 10 -26.04 -7.95 -31.39
C ILE A 10 -25.17 -8.38 -32.58
N ARG A 11 -25.74 -9.17 -33.51
CA ARG A 11 -25.04 -9.57 -34.75
C ARG A 11 -24.68 -8.35 -35.61
N GLY A 12 -25.60 -7.39 -35.72
CA GLY A 12 -25.41 -6.15 -36.47
C GLY A 12 -24.32 -5.24 -35.88
N ILE A 13 -24.25 -5.12 -34.56
CA ILE A 13 -23.17 -4.38 -33.87
C ILE A 13 -21.82 -5.05 -34.16
N ARG A 14 -21.74 -6.39 -33.99
CA ARG A 14 -20.49 -7.14 -34.23
C ARG A 14 -20.02 -7.11 -35.68
N ALA A 15 -20.93 -7.00 -36.64
CA ALA A 15 -20.61 -6.87 -38.07
C ALA A 15 -20.06 -5.48 -38.42
N ASN A 16 -20.43 -4.43 -37.68
CA ASN A 16 -20.12 -3.04 -37.99
C ASN A 16 -18.97 -2.45 -37.16
N LYS A 17 -17.87 -3.18 -36.96
CA LYS A 17 -16.73 -2.75 -36.11
C LYS A 17 -16.13 -1.37 -36.45
N LYS A 18 -16.17 -0.96 -37.73
CA LYS A 18 -15.61 0.34 -38.18
C LYS A 18 -16.58 1.52 -38.03
N ASN A 19 -17.88 1.26 -37.93
CA ASN A 19 -18.94 2.29 -37.91
C ASN A 19 -19.96 2.04 -36.77
N GLU A 20 -19.49 1.47 -35.66
CA GLU A 20 -20.35 0.98 -34.57
C GLU A 20 -21.25 2.09 -34.00
N GLN A 21 -20.69 3.28 -33.74
CA GLN A 21 -21.45 4.40 -33.20
C GLN A 21 -22.60 4.86 -34.11
N LYS A 22 -22.39 4.89 -35.43
CA LYS A 22 -23.42 5.26 -36.41
C LYS A 22 -24.52 4.20 -36.46
N TYR A 23 -24.14 2.92 -36.43
CA TYR A 23 -25.08 1.81 -36.41
C TYR A 23 -25.94 1.83 -35.14
N ILE A 24 -25.33 2.04 -33.97
CA ILE A 24 -26.06 2.13 -32.70
C ILE A 24 -26.99 3.33 -32.67
N ALA A 25 -26.59 4.49 -33.22
CA ALA A 25 -27.47 5.65 -33.32
C ALA A 25 -28.74 5.35 -34.14
N VAL A 26 -28.61 4.62 -35.26
CA VAL A 26 -29.77 4.17 -36.05
C VAL A 26 -30.64 3.22 -35.24
N CYS A 27 -30.04 2.22 -34.58
CA CYS A 27 -30.78 1.29 -33.74
C CYS A 27 -31.50 1.97 -32.56
N LEU A 28 -30.91 3.00 -31.95
CA LEU A 28 -31.56 3.78 -30.90
C LEU A 28 -32.79 4.53 -31.42
N GLN A 29 -32.75 5.06 -32.64
CA GLN A 29 -33.91 5.70 -33.26
C GLN A 29 -35.00 4.66 -33.60
N GLU A 30 -34.62 3.49 -34.10
CA GLU A 30 -35.55 2.36 -34.31
C GLU A 30 -36.23 1.98 -32.99
N ILE A 31 -35.46 1.78 -31.91
CA ILE A 31 -35.97 1.44 -30.58
C ILE A 31 -36.92 2.52 -30.03
N ARG A 32 -36.61 3.81 -30.21
CA ARG A 32 -37.49 4.91 -29.78
C ARG A 32 -38.87 4.87 -30.43
N ASN A 33 -38.95 4.38 -31.67
CA ASN A 33 -40.21 4.21 -32.38
C ASN A 33 -40.93 2.93 -31.92
N GLU A 34 -40.20 1.82 -31.78
CA GLU A 34 -40.75 0.54 -31.33
C GLU A 34 -41.31 0.59 -29.91
N VAL A 35 -40.67 1.30 -28.99
CA VAL A 35 -41.13 1.45 -27.59
C VAL A 35 -42.49 2.17 -27.51
N LYS A 36 -42.84 2.99 -28.52
CA LYS A 36 -44.13 3.67 -28.61
C LYS A 36 -45.23 2.81 -29.25
N ALA A 37 -44.90 1.66 -29.81
CA ALA A 37 -45.89 0.77 -30.43
C ALA A 37 -46.86 0.22 -29.39
N ASN A 38 -48.14 0.02 -29.73
CA ASN A 38 -49.13 -0.50 -28.76
C ASN A 38 -48.96 -1.99 -28.43
N ASP A 39 -48.24 -2.75 -29.26
CA ASP A 39 -48.02 -4.17 -29.04
C ASP A 39 -47.01 -4.41 -27.90
N PRO A 40 -47.41 -5.09 -26.81
CA PRO A 40 -46.53 -5.36 -25.69
C PRO A 40 -45.34 -6.28 -26.03
N ASP A 41 -45.43 -7.13 -27.07
CA ASP A 41 -44.32 -7.97 -27.51
C ASP A 41 -43.21 -7.12 -28.17
N ILE A 42 -43.60 -6.14 -28.99
CA ILE A 42 -42.68 -5.17 -29.61
C ILE A 42 -42.01 -4.31 -28.54
N LYS A 43 -42.81 -3.76 -27.60
CA LYS A 43 -42.26 -2.96 -26.48
C LYS A 43 -41.25 -3.76 -25.65
N ALA A 44 -41.59 -5.00 -25.29
CA ALA A 44 -40.70 -5.85 -24.49
C ALA A 44 -39.38 -6.16 -25.23
N MET A 45 -39.43 -6.43 -26.53
CA MET A 45 -38.24 -6.64 -27.35
C MET A 45 -37.40 -5.36 -27.47
N ALA A 46 -38.04 -4.21 -27.67
CA ALA A 46 -37.37 -2.92 -27.75
C ALA A 46 -36.66 -2.56 -26.44
N ILE A 47 -37.31 -2.82 -25.29
CA ILE A 47 -36.70 -2.64 -23.97
C ILE A 47 -35.55 -3.63 -23.75
N ALA A 48 -35.66 -4.87 -24.19
CA ALA A 48 -34.56 -5.83 -24.11
C ALA A 48 -33.35 -5.36 -24.94
N LYS A 49 -33.58 -4.83 -26.15
CA LYS A 49 -32.56 -4.19 -27.00
C LYS A 49 -31.92 -2.99 -26.29
N LEU A 50 -32.72 -2.12 -25.68
CA LEU A 50 -32.23 -0.97 -24.95
C LEU A 50 -31.42 -1.35 -23.70
N THR A 51 -31.84 -2.39 -22.99
CA THR A 51 -31.12 -2.94 -21.81
C THR A 51 -29.71 -3.39 -22.19
N TYR A 52 -29.56 -4.05 -23.36
CA TYR A 52 -28.25 -4.42 -23.90
C TYR A 52 -27.40 -3.19 -24.27
N LEU A 53 -27.99 -2.17 -24.90
CA LEU A 53 -27.26 -0.94 -25.22
C LEU A 53 -26.83 -0.19 -23.95
N GLN A 54 -27.63 -0.23 -22.88
CA GLN A 54 -27.24 0.31 -21.57
C GLN A 54 -26.04 -0.43 -20.99
N MET A 55 -25.89 -1.75 -21.22
CA MET A 55 -24.68 -2.48 -20.83
C MET A 55 -23.42 -2.00 -21.59
N LEU A 56 -23.60 -1.42 -22.79
CA LEU A 56 -22.52 -0.79 -23.57
C LEU A 56 -22.29 0.69 -23.21
N GLY A 57 -23.06 1.25 -22.27
CA GLY A 57 -22.91 2.62 -21.76
C GLY A 57 -23.85 3.66 -22.38
N TYR A 58 -24.85 3.27 -23.17
CA TYR A 58 -25.85 4.20 -23.74
C TYR A 58 -27.01 4.45 -22.79
N ASP A 59 -27.50 5.69 -22.70
CA ASP A 59 -28.58 6.08 -21.76
C ASP A 59 -29.97 5.47 -22.07
N MET A 60 -30.62 5.00 -21.01
CA MET A 60 -31.94 4.37 -20.97
C MET A 60 -32.97 5.17 -20.15
N SER A 61 -32.58 6.28 -19.50
CA SER A 61 -33.42 7.02 -18.53
C SER A 61 -34.74 7.51 -19.13
N TRP A 62 -34.74 7.90 -20.41
CA TRP A 62 -35.92 8.35 -21.15
C TRP A 62 -37.00 7.27 -21.34
N ALA A 63 -36.65 5.99 -21.20
CA ALA A 63 -37.58 4.86 -21.39
C ALA A 63 -38.28 4.43 -20.08
N SER A 64 -38.07 5.15 -18.97
CA SER A 64 -38.51 4.73 -17.63
C SER A 64 -40.00 4.41 -17.54
N PHE A 65 -40.86 5.24 -18.13
CA PHE A 65 -42.31 5.00 -18.18
C PHE A 65 -42.67 3.72 -18.94
N HIS A 66 -42.04 3.49 -20.09
CA HIS A 66 -42.30 2.31 -20.91
C HIS A 66 -41.82 1.02 -20.25
N ILE A 67 -40.78 1.10 -19.42
CA ILE A 67 -40.35 -0.02 -18.58
C ILE A 67 -41.46 -0.39 -17.59
N VAL A 68 -42.10 0.58 -16.95
CA VAL A 68 -43.25 0.33 -16.05
C VAL A 68 -44.42 -0.30 -16.81
N GLU A 69 -44.70 0.13 -18.04
CA GLU A 69 -45.73 -0.49 -18.89
C GLU A 69 -45.42 -1.97 -19.14
N VAL A 70 -44.17 -2.32 -19.48
CA VAL A 70 -43.77 -3.70 -19.72
C VAL A 70 -43.74 -4.53 -18.42
N MET A 71 -43.39 -3.93 -17.28
CA MET A 71 -43.53 -4.57 -15.97
C MET A 71 -44.98 -4.94 -15.67
N SER A 72 -45.95 -4.13 -16.13
CA SER A 72 -47.39 -4.35 -15.91
C SER A 72 -48.03 -5.46 -16.77
N SER A 73 -47.27 -6.03 -17.70
CA SER A 73 -47.77 -7.08 -18.60
C SER A 73 -48.23 -8.34 -17.85
N SER A 74 -49.21 -9.05 -18.42
CA SER A 74 -49.64 -10.38 -17.95
C SER A 74 -48.70 -11.51 -18.36
N LYS A 75 -47.85 -11.33 -19.38
CA LYS A 75 -46.92 -12.38 -19.85
C LYS A 75 -45.64 -12.36 -19.01
N ILE A 76 -45.28 -13.51 -18.44
CA ILE A 76 -44.09 -13.68 -17.59
C ILE A 76 -42.78 -13.24 -18.29
N LEU A 77 -42.62 -13.57 -19.58
CA LEU A 77 -41.40 -13.21 -20.34
C LEU A 77 -41.24 -11.70 -20.49
N GLN A 78 -42.33 -10.98 -20.79
CA GLN A 78 -42.33 -9.53 -20.91
C GLN A 78 -42.09 -8.88 -19.55
N LYS A 79 -42.81 -9.34 -18.51
CA LYS A 79 -42.62 -8.88 -17.13
C LYS A 79 -41.18 -9.06 -16.66
N ARG A 80 -40.56 -10.20 -16.97
CA ARG A 80 -39.14 -10.45 -16.65
C ARG A 80 -38.22 -9.44 -17.35
N ALA A 81 -38.46 -9.12 -18.62
CA ALA A 81 -37.70 -8.10 -19.34
C ALA A 81 -37.88 -6.71 -18.71
N GLY A 82 -39.11 -6.35 -18.34
CA GLY A 82 -39.43 -5.09 -17.66
C GLY A 82 -38.73 -4.95 -16.31
N TYR A 83 -38.85 -5.95 -15.42
CA TYR A 83 -38.19 -5.92 -14.11
C TYR A 83 -36.65 -5.95 -14.21
N LEU A 84 -36.09 -6.61 -15.23
CA LEU A 84 -34.64 -6.57 -15.48
C LEU A 84 -34.20 -5.17 -15.92
N ALA A 85 -34.93 -4.57 -16.87
CA ALA A 85 -34.67 -3.21 -17.33
C ALA A 85 -34.80 -2.18 -16.19
N ALA A 86 -35.81 -2.33 -15.34
CA ALA A 86 -35.98 -1.50 -14.15
C ALA A 86 -34.80 -1.66 -13.18
N ALA A 87 -34.36 -2.90 -12.91
CA ALA A 87 -33.23 -3.17 -12.03
C ALA A 87 -31.89 -2.58 -12.52
N GLN A 88 -31.74 -2.36 -13.83
CA GLN A 88 -30.53 -1.78 -14.42
C GLN A 88 -30.60 -0.25 -14.58
N SER A 89 -31.79 0.31 -14.83
CA SER A 89 -31.97 1.72 -15.20
C SER A 89 -32.53 2.60 -14.09
N PHE A 90 -33.36 2.07 -13.19
CA PHE A 90 -34.03 2.89 -12.17
C PHE A 90 -33.06 3.29 -11.06
N GLN A 91 -33.05 4.59 -10.78
CA GLN A 91 -32.33 5.22 -9.69
C GLN A 91 -33.32 5.74 -8.64
N GLN A 92 -32.82 6.22 -7.49
CA GLN A 92 -33.71 6.62 -6.38
C GLN A 92 -34.59 7.83 -6.68
N ASP A 93 -34.19 8.65 -7.64
CA ASP A 93 -34.84 9.86 -8.14
C ASP A 93 -35.73 9.60 -9.37
N THR A 94 -35.90 8.35 -9.79
CA THR A 94 -36.73 8.04 -10.96
C THR A 94 -38.21 8.29 -10.68
N ASP A 95 -38.79 9.31 -11.31
CA ASP A 95 -40.16 9.81 -11.08
C ASP A 95 -41.25 8.73 -11.13
N VAL A 96 -41.10 7.74 -12.00
CA VAL A 96 -42.11 6.69 -12.22
C VAL A 96 -42.15 5.63 -11.12
N LEU A 97 -41.22 5.65 -10.15
CA LEU A 97 -41.15 4.66 -9.08
C LEU A 97 -42.40 4.64 -8.20
N MET A 98 -43.06 5.78 -7.99
CA MET A 98 -44.32 5.84 -7.24
C MET A 98 -45.45 5.03 -7.90
N LEU A 99 -45.41 4.89 -9.23
CA LEU A 99 -46.39 4.08 -9.98
C LEU A 99 -46.15 2.57 -9.80
N THR A 100 -44.93 2.18 -9.41
CA THR A 100 -44.56 0.78 -9.26
C THR A 100 -45.10 0.14 -7.99
N THR A 101 -45.45 0.91 -6.95
CA THR A 101 -45.91 0.36 -5.66
C THR A 101 -47.12 -0.57 -5.83
N ASN A 102 -48.17 -0.10 -6.50
CA ASN A 102 -49.39 -0.88 -6.72
C ASN A 102 -49.16 -2.08 -7.65
N LEU A 103 -48.26 -1.90 -8.63
CA LEU A 103 -47.88 -2.98 -9.54
C LEU A 103 -47.17 -4.11 -8.80
N ILE A 104 -46.18 -3.77 -7.97
CA ILE A 104 -45.45 -4.75 -7.17
C ILE A 104 -46.39 -5.43 -6.18
N LYS A 105 -47.30 -4.69 -5.51
CA LYS A 105 -48.32 -5.31 -4.63
C LYS A 105 -49.17 -6.34 -5.36
N LYS A 106 -49.64 -6.01 -6.56
CA LYS A 106 -50.40 -6.95 -7.41
C LYS A 106 -49.58 -8.19 -7.75
N ASP A 107 -48.30 -8.03 -8.11
CA ASP A 107 -47.43 -9.13 -8.47
C ASP A 107 -47.04 -10.02 -7.27
N LEU A 108 -46.91 -9.43 -6.08
CA LEU A 108 -46.67 -10.16 -4.82
C LEU A 108 -47.89 -11.01 -4.40
N ALA A 109 -49.10 -10.60 -4.80
CA ALA A 109 -50.34 -11.33 -4.56
C ALA A 109 -50.64 -12.40 -5.63
N SER A 110 -49.78 -12.58 -6.65
CA SER A 110 -49.99 -13.55 -7.73
C SER A 110 -49.99 -14.99 -7.21
N PRO A 111 -50.85 -15.90 -7.72
CA PRO A 111 -50.78 -17.33 -7.38
C PRO A 111 -49.51 -18.00 -7.91
N THR A 112 -48.84 -17.38 -8.89
CA THR A 112 -47.67 -17.94 -9.55
C THR A 112 -46.39 -17.55 -8.83
N ALA A 113 -45.72 -18.52 -8.20
CA ALA A 113 -44.48 -18.27 -7.45
C ALA A 113 -43.33 -17.68 -8.28
N LEU A 114 -43.33 -17.90 -9.61
CA LEU A 114 -42.35 -17.30 -10.51
C LEU A 114 -42.58 -15.78 -10.68
N GLU A 115 -43.83 -15.34 -10.76
CA GLU A 115 -44.16 -13.91 -10.85
C GLU A 115 -43.78 -13.18 -9.56
N ILE A 116 -44.15 -13.76 -8.40
CA ILE A 116 -43.68 -13.29 -7.10
C ILE A 116 -42.15 -13.22 -7.08
N GLY A 117 -41.48 -14.28 -7.55
CA GLY A 117 -40.02 -14.35 -7.57
C GLY A 117 -39.35 -13.27 -8.42
N ILE A 118 -39.95 -12.91 -9.56
CA ILE A 118 -39.49 -11.82 -10.45
C ILE A 118 -39.71 -10.47 -9.77
N ALA A 119 -40.90 -10.23 -9.21
CA ALA A 119 -41.22 -8.98 -8.54
C ALA A 119 -40.32 -8.72 -7.32
N ILE A 120 -40.10 -9.73 -6.47
CA ILE A 120 -39.18 -9.62 -5.32
C ILE A 120 -37.75 -9.36 -5.79
N ASN A 121 -37.28 -10.05 -6.84
CA ASN A 121 -35.93 -9.81 -7.39
C ASN A 121 -35.77 -8.39 -7.93
N GLY A 122 -36.74 -7.91 -8.71
CA GLY A 122 -36.73 -6.54 -9.22
C GLY A 122 -36.75 -5.52 -8.08
N LEU A 123 -37.67 -5.71 -7.12
CA LEU A 123 -37.79 -4.88 -5.91
C LEU A 123 -36.45 -4.76 -5.20
N SER A 124 -35.68 -5.85 -5.04
CA SER A 124 -34.38 -5.86 -4.35
C SER A 124 -33.36 -4.84 -4.87
N GLN A 125 -33.48 -4.42 -6.13
CA GLN A 125 -32.61 -3.44 -6.78
C GLN A 125 -33.21 -2.03 -6.80
N ILE A 126 -34.55 -1.91 -6.90
CA ILE A 126 -35.25 -0.62 -7.03
C ILE A 126 -35.80 -0.06 -5.69
N VAL A 127 -35.49 -0.68 -4.54
CA VAL A 127 -36.04 -0.25 -3.24
C VAL A 127 -35.72 1.22 -2.92
N THR A 128 -36.77 2.05 -2.84
CA THR A 128 -36.74 3.42 -2.27
C THR A 128 -37.29 3.43 -0.84
N PRO A 129 -37.07 4.49 -0.05
CA PRO A 129 -37.69 4.64 1.27
C PRO A 129 -39.22 4.52 1.25
N ASP A 130 -39.89 5.10 0.26
CA ASP A 130 -41.35 5.02 0.11
C ASP A 130 -41.81 3.60 -0.24
N LEU A 131 -41.17 2.95 -1.23
CA LEU A 131 -41.46 1.55 -1.56
C LEU A 131 -41.21 0.62 -0.38
N ALA A 132 -40.14 0.87 0.38
CA ALA A 132 -39.81 0.10 1.58
C ALA A 132 -40.90 0.22 2.64
N ARG A 133 -41.37 1.45 2.93
CA ARG A 133 -42.45 1.71 3.89
C ARG A 133 -43.75 1.03 3.45
N ASP A 134 -44.13 1.21 2.19
CA ASP A 134 -45.47 0.83 1.70
C ASP A 134 -45.61 -0.68 1.44
N LEU A 135 -44.52 -1.40 1.18
CA LEU A 135 -44.48 -2.85 0.92
C LEU A 135 -44.01 -3.69 2.12
N CYS A 136 -43.52 -3.06 3.19
CA CYS A 136 -42.92 -3.81 4.31
C CYS A 136 -43.90 -4.81 4.92
N GLN A 137 -45.14 -4.40 5.21
CA GLN A 137 -46.13 -5.28 5.84
C GLN A 137 -46.47 -6.50 4.98
N ASP A 138 -46.62 -6.28 3.67
CA ASP A 138 -46.89 -7.35 2.69
C ASP A 138 -45.74 -8.37 2.68
N LEU A 139 -44.50 -7.90 2.58
CA LEU A 139 -43.31 -8.76 2.60
C LEU A 139 -43.20 -9.53 3.93
N VAL A 140 -43.45 -8.89 5.06
CA VAL A 140 -43.40 -9.54 6.37
C VAL A 140 -44.46 -10.64 6.49
N ALA A 141 -45.65 -10.46 5.92
CA ALA A 141 -46.66 -11.52 5.85
C ALA A 141 -46.19 -12.71 5.00
N MET A 142 -45.50 -12.46 3.89
CA MET A 142 -44.97 -13.50 2.99
C MET A 142 -43.84 -14.35 3.60
N LEU A 143 -43.30 -13.99 4.77
CA LEU A 143 -42.41 -14.87 5.54
C LEU A 143 -43.06 -16.20 5.94
N ASN A 144 -44.39 -16.27 5.96
CA ASN A 144 -45.16 -17.49 6.26
C ASN A 144 -45.69 -18.20 5.00
N HIS A 145 -45.23 -17.81 3.81
CA HIS A 145 -45.67 -18.44 2.57
C HIS A 145 -45.32 -19.94 2.54
N SER A 146 -46.21 -20.77 1.99
CA SER A 146 -46.06 -22.24 1.96
C SER A 146 -44.77 -22.70 1.26
N ARG A 147 -44.40 -22.05 0.16
CA ARG A 147 -43.20 -22.35 -0.64
C ARG A 147 -41.91 -21.75 -0.04
N PRO A 148 -40.87 -22.55 0.27
CA PRO A 148 -39.57 -22.06 0.76
C PRO A 148 -38.87 -21.10 -0.20
N TYR A 149 -39.06 -21.29 -1.52
CA TYR A 149 -38.51 -20.42 -2.56
C TYR A 149 -38.91 -18.94 -2.40
N ILE A 150 -40.13 -18.69 -1.92
CA ILE A 150 -40.62 -17.33 -1.68
C ILE A 150 -40.07 -16.82 -0.34
N ARG A 151 -40.19 -17.62 0.73
CA ARG A 151 -39.68 -17.24 2.07
C ARG A 151 -38.23 -16.79 2.03
N LYS A 152 -37.34 -17.55 1.37
CA LYS A 152 -35.91 -17.18 1.26
C LYS A 152 -35.70 -15.86 0.53
N LYS A 153 -36.46 -15.57 -0.53
CA LYS A 153 -36.33 -14.32 -1.30
C LYS A 153 -36.86 -13.13 -0.52
N VAL A 154 -37.98 -13.30 0.16
CA VAL A 154 -38.57 -12.29 1.05
C VAL A 154 -37.57 -11.89 2.12
N VAL A 155 -36.93 -12.86 2.79
CA VAL A 155 -35.88 -12.59 3.79
C VAL A 155 -34.77 -11.73 3.21
N LEU A 156 -34.23 -12.09 2.03
CA LEU A 156 -33.15 -11.33 1.39
C LEU A 156 -33.56 -9.91 0.98
N VAL A 157 -34.81 -9.70 0.56
CA VAL A 157 -35.30 -8.35 0.21
C VAL A 157 -35.62 -7.52 1.44
N LEU A 158 -36.08 -8.14 2.53
CA LEU A 158 -36.25 -7.44 3.80
C LEU A 158 -34.94 -6.79 4.29
N TYR A 159 -33.77 -7.39 4.01
CA TYR A 159 -32.50 -6.72 4.28
C TYR A 159 -32.39 -5.35 3.57
N LYS A 160 -32.70 -5.29 2.27
CA LYS A 160 -32.68 -4.04 1.50
C LYS A 160 -33.74 -3.04 2.00
N VAL A 161 -34.93 -3.54 2.37
CA VAL A 161 -35.98 -2.75 3.01
C VAL A 161 -35.49 -2.14 4.33
N PHE A 162 -34.84 -2.91 5.21
CA PHE A 162 -34.30 -2.40 6.47
C PHE A 162 -33.19 -1.38 6.29
N LEU A 163 -32.41 -1.46 5.19
CA LEU A 163 -31.41 -0.44 4.87
C LEU A 163 -32.04 0.90 4.45
N LYS A 164 -33.21 0.88 3.81
CA LYS A 164 -33.92 2.08 3.33
C LYS A 164 -34.94 2.62 4.32
N PHE A 165 -35.56 1.74 5.12
CA PHE A 165 -36.52 2.06 6.16
C PHE A 165 -36.16 1.33 7.47
N PRO A 166 -35.24 1.88 8.28
CA PRO A 166 -34.71 1.22 9.48
C PRO A 166 -35.75 0.96 10.59
N GLU A 167 -36.81 1.76 10.66
CA GLU A 167 -37.86 1.63 11.69
C GLU A 167 -38.58 0.27 11.59
N ALA A 168 -38.76 -0.25 10.37
CA ALA A 168 -39.36 -1.56 10.13
C ALA A 168 -38.59 -2.72 10.77
N LEU A 169 -37.28 -2.56 11.00
CA LEU A 169 -36.46 -3.63 11.56
C LEU A 169 -36.98 -4.05 12.94
N ARG A 170 -37.24 -3.09 13.84
CA ARG A 170 -37.66 -3.40 15.22
C ARG A 170 -38.97 -4.18 15.26
N LEU A 171 -39.92 -3.81 14.41
CA LEU A 171 -41.25 -4.43 14.34
C LEU A 171 -41.19 -5.82 13.69
N SER A 172 -40.34 -5.98 12.67
CA SER A 172 -40.31 -7.20 11.84
C SER A 172 -39.31 -8.25 12.34
N PHE A 173 -38.34 -7.85 13.16
CA PHE A 173 -37.24 -8.71 13.59
C PHE A 173 -37.68 -9.99 14.34
N PRO A 174 -38.70 -9.98 15.23
CA PRO A 174 -39.18 -11.21 15.86
C PRO A 174 -39.60 -12.27 14.84
N ARG A 175 -40.31 -11.86 13.77
CA ARG A 175 -40.76 -12.77 12.70
C ARG A 175 -39.59 -13.28 11.85
N VAL A 176 -38.56 -12.45 11.63
CA VAL A 176 -37.33 -12.88 10.95
C VAL A 176 -36.55 -13.88 11.81
N LYS A 177 -36.49 -13.66 13.14
CA LYS A 177 -35.83 -14.54 14.11
C LYS A 177 -36.46 -15.93 14.13
N GLU A 178 -37.79 -16.04 14.09
CA GLU A 178 -38.50 -17.33 14.01
C GLU A 178 -38.04 -18.19 12.81
N LYS A 179 -37.61 -17.56 11.71
CA LYS A 179 -37.14 -18.25 10.51
C LYS A 179 -35.73 -18.83 10.62
N LEU A 180 -35.03 -18.62 11.73
CA LEU A 180 -33.82 -19.41 12.06
C LEU A 180 -34.14 -20.89 12.29
N GLU A 181 -35.38 -21.20 12.64
CA GLU A 181 -35.88 -22.56 12.90
C GLU A 181 -36.79 -23.07 11.75
N ASP A 182 -36.67 -22.48 10.55
CA ASP A 182 -37.44 -22.91 9.38
C ASP A 182 -37.07 -24.34 8.96
N PRO A 183 -38.05 -25.17 8.53
CA PRO A 183 -37.78 -26.55 8.10
C PRO A 183 -36.87 -26.65 6.88
N ASP A 184 -36.82 -25.61 6.03
CA ASP A 184 -35.98 -25.59 4.84
C ASP A 184 -34.61 -24.93 5.13
N PRO A 185 -33.48 -25.66 4.99
CA PRO A 185 -32.14 -25.12 5.26
C PRO A 185 -31.76 -23.91 4.39
N SER A 186 -32.36 -23.76 3.20
CA SER A 186 -32.06 -22.63 2.32
C SER A 186 -32.67 -21.32 2.85
N VAL A 187 -33.81 -21.40 3.54
CA VAL A 187 -34.41 -20.26 4.25
C VAL A 187 -33.54 -19.89 5.45
N VAL A 188 -33.12 -20.87 6.27
CA VAL A 188 -32.23 -20.63 7.42
C VAL A 188 -30.94 -19.96 6.98
N SER A 189 -30.31 -20.43 5.89
CA SER A 189 -29.10 -19.81 5.33
C SER A 189 -29.32 -18.36 4.88
N ALA A 190 -30.47 -18.05 4.28
CA ALA A 190 -30.82 -16.67 3.93
C ALA A 190 -30.98 -15.79 5.18
N VAL A 191 -31.65 -16.30 6.23
CA VAL A 191 -31.86 -15.58 7.50
C VAL A 191 -30.53 -15.32 8.19
N VAL A 192 -29.66 -16.32 8.32
CA VAL A 192 -28.30 -16.16 8.86
C VAL A 192 -27.54 -15.11 8.07
N SER A 193 -27.63 -15.11 6.74
CA SER A 193 -26.96 -14.11 5.90
C SER A 193 -27.42 -12.68 6.22
N VAL A 194 -28.73 -12.45 6.31
CA VAL A 194 -29.29 -11.14 6.65
C VAL A 194 -28.89 -10.70 8.05
N ILE A 195 -28.97 -11.61 9.03
CA ILE A 195 -28.56 -11.33 10.41
C ILE A 195 -27.08 -10.97 10.47
N CYS A 196 -26.19 -11.71 9.80
CA CYS A 196 -24.77 -11.42 9.77
C CYS A 196 -24.48 -10.04 9.15
N GLU A 197 -25.15 -9.67 8.05
CA GLU A 197 -24.97 -8.33 7.44
C GLU A 197 -25.48 -7.20 8.34
N LEU A 198 -26.62 -7.38 9.01
CA LEU A 198 -27.14 -6.38 9.95
C LEU A 198 -26.28 -6.26 11.21
N ALA A 199 -25.78 -7.38 11.72
CA ALA A 199 -24.94 -7.43 12.90
C ALA A 199 -23.57 -6.79 12.68
N ARG A 200 -23.02 -6.79 11.46
CA ARG A 200 -21.79 -6.02 11.16
C ARG A 200 -21.92 -4.53 11.46
N LYS A 201 -23.13 -3.96 11.37
CA LYS A 201 -23.37 -2.56 11.72
C LYS A 201 -23.54 -2.34 13.23
N ASN A 202 -24.32 -3.20 13.89
CA ASN A 202 -24.64 -3.10 15.32
C ASN A 202 -24.66 -4.48 16.00
N PRO A 203 -23.50 -5.05 16.40
CA PRO A 203 -23.44 -6.42 16.89
C PRO A 203 -24.18 -6.65 18.21
N ARG A 204 -24.24 -5.63 19.09
CA ARG A 204 -24.87 -5.71 20.44
C ARG A 204 -26.31 -6.22 20.42
N ASN A 205 -27.10 -5.83 19.42
CA ASN A 205 -28.52 -6.19 19.32
C ASN A 205 -28.74 -7.70 19.08
N TYR A 206 -27.72 -8.39 18.58
CA TYR A 206 -27.82 -9.79 18.14
C TYR A 206 -27.23 -10.78 19.15
N LEU A 207 -26.74 -10.32 20.31
CA LEU A 207 -26.18 -11.18 21.38
C LEU A 207 -27.19 -12.23 21.86
N SER A 208 -28.48 -11.88 21.92
CA SER A 208 -29.55 -12.80 22.33
C SER A 208 -29.73 -13.99 21.37
N LEU A 209 -29.18 -13.92 20.15
CA LEU A 209 -29.22 -15.01 19.16
C LEU A 209 -28.05 -15.99 19.29
N ALA A 210 -27.05 -15.69 20.13
CA ALA A 210 -25.86 -16.52 20.28
C ALA A 210 -26.18 -18.01 20.56
N PRO A 211 -27.16 -18.39 21.41
CA PRO A 211 -27.50 -19.80 21.62
C PRO A 211 -28.02 -20.51 20.36
N GLN A 212 -28.89 -19.85 19.58
CA GLN A 212 -29.44 -20.39 18.33
C GLN A 212 -28.34 -20.55 17.28
N LEU A 213 -27.49 -19.54 17.12
CA LEU A 213 -26.35 -19.56 16.20
C LEU A 213 -25.32 -20.63 16.59
N TYR A 214 -25.10 -20.85 17.89
CA TYR A 214 -24.21 -21.91 18.39
C TYR A 214 -24.75 -23.30 18.04
N LYS A 215 -26.06 -23.54 18.22
CA LYS A 215 -26.71 -24.78 17.79
C LYS A 215 -26.52 -25.02 16.29
N LEU A 216 -26.73 -24.00 15.46
CA LEU A 216 -26.51 -24.08 14.02
C LEU A 216 -25.04 -24.37 13.66
N LEU A 217 -24.08 -23.80 14.38
CA LEU A 217 -22.65 -24.05 14.20
C LEU A 217 -22.30 -25.53 14.46
N THR A 218 -22.93 -26.17 15.45
CA THR A 218 -22.63 -27.57 15.83
C THR A 218 -23.42 -28.61 15.04
N THR A 219 -24.60 -28.26 14.51
CA THR A 219 -25.51 -29.23 13.88
C THR A 219 -25.47 -29.19 12.35
N SER A 220 -25.07 -28.07 11.74
CA SER A 220 -25.12 -27.92 10.29
C SER A 220 -23.83 -28.35 9.60
N ASN A 221 -23.97 -28.92 8.40
CA ASN A 221 -22.87 -29.28 7.51
C ASN A 221 -22.66 -28.26 6.37
N ASN A 222 -23.34 -27.10 6.41
CA ASN A 222 -23.24 -26.10 5.35
C ASN A 222 -22.07 -25.13 5.61
N ASN A 223 -20.93 -25.38 4.97
CA ASN A 223 -19.71 -24.57 5.11
C ASN A 223 -19.93 -23.06 4.96
N TRP A 224 -20.75 -22.61 3.99
CA TRP A 224 -21.01 -21.18 3.76
C TRP A 224 -21.77 -20.52 4.90
N MET A 225 -22.68 -21.27 5.52
CA MET A 225 -23.40 -20.79 6.70
C MET A 225 -22.49 -20.76 7.92
N LEU A 226 -21.67 -21.80 8.12
CA LEU A 226 -20.71 -21.87 9.22
C LEU A 226 -19.71 -20.69 9.16
N ILE A 227 -19.15 -20.39 7.98
CA ILE A 227 -18.27 -19.22 7.77
C ILE A 227 -18.96 -17.92 8.22
N LYS A 228 -20.23 -17.71 7.84
CA LYS A 228 -20.99 -16.51 8.23
C LYS A 228 -21.23 -16.42 9.73
N ILE A 229 -21.56 -17.55 10.35
CA ILE A 229 -21.78 -17.65 11.80
C ILE A 229 -20.47 -17.39 12.57
N ILE A 230 -19.35 -17.94 12.11
CA ILE A 230 -18.02 -17.74 12.71
C ILE A 230 -17.62 -16.27 12.64
N LYS A 231 -17.76 -15.62 11.48
CA LYS A 231 -17.53 -14.17 11.33
C LYS A 231 -18.38 -13.34 12.29
N LEU A 232 -19.65 -13.71 12.42
CA LEU A 232 -20.55 -13.05 13.35
C LEU A 232 -20.07 -13.23 14.79
N PHE A 233 -19.72 -14.44 15.21
CA PHE A 233 -19.15 -14.68 16.53
C PHE A 233 -17.88 -13.88 16.78
N ALA A 234 -16.99 -13.74 15.79
CA ALA A 234 -15.79 -12.90 15.91
C ALA A 234 -16.13 -11.43 16.24
N SER A 235 -17.26 -10.92 15.77
CA SER A 235 -17.76 -9.58 16.11
C SER A 235 -18.51 -9.50 17.44
N LEU A 236 -19.03 -10.62 17.95
CA LEU A 236 -19.76 -10.71 19.22
C LEU A 236 -18.83 -10.97 20.41
N THR A 237 -17.70 -11.67 20.21
CA THR A 237 -16.77 -12.03 21.29
C THR A 237 -16.17 -10.84 22.04
N PRO A 238 -15.83 -9.69 21.42
CA PRO A 238 -15.36 -8.53 22.17
C PRO A 238 -16.43 -7.92 23.09
N LEU A 239 -17.72 -8.18 22.82
CA LEU A 239 -18.83 -7.68 23.62
C LEU A 239 -19.19 -8.62 24.77
N GLU A 240 -19.09 -9.93 24.56
CA GLU A 240 -19.35 -10.95 25.58
C GLU A 240 -18.21 -11.98 25.59
N PRO A 241 -17.11 -11.73 26.33
CA PRO A 241 -15.91 -12.59 26.33
C PRO A 241 -16.17 -14.03 26.79
N ARG A 242 -17.26 -14.28 27.52
CA ARG A 242 -17.68 -15.63 27.95
C ARG A 242 -17.98 -16.56 26.77
N LEU A 243 -18.36 -16.02 25.61
CA LEU A 243 -18.60 -16.80 24.40
C LEU A 243 -17.33 -17.47 23.88
N ILE A 244 -16.16 -16.86 24.09
CA ILE A 244 -14.87 -17.40 23.63
C ILE A 244 -14.64 -18.79 24.21
N LYS A 245 -14.87 -18.97 25.52
CA LYS A 245 -14.70 -20.26 26.21
C LYS A 245 -15.59 -21.37 25.65
N LYS A 246 -16.83 -21.03 25.25
CA LYS A 246 -17.77 -21.99 24.66
C LYS A 246 -17.44 -22.35 23.21
N LEU A 247 -16.92 -21.39 22.45
CA LEU A 247 -16.61 -21.54 21.04
C LEU A 247 -15.25 -22.21 20.77
N LEU A 248 -14.33 -22.18 21.74
CA LEU A 248 -12.97 -22.71 21.59
C LEU A 248 -12.95 -24.19 21.16
N HIS A 249 -13.73 -25.05 21.83
CA HIS A 249 -13.78 -26.47 21.49
C HIS A 249 -14.38 -26.74 20.09
N PRO A 250 -15.58 -26.22 19.73
CA PRO A 250 -16.12 -26.35 18.38
C PRO A 250 -15.17 -25.85 17.29
N LEU A 251 -14.55 -24.67 17.47
CA LEU A 251 -13.61 -24.13 16.48
C LEU A 251 -12.36 -24.98 16.35
N THR A 252 -11.81 -25.48 17.46
CA THR A 252 -10.63 -26.35 17.44
C THR A 252 -10.93 -27.67 16.75
N SER A 253 -12.11 -28.27 17.02
CA SER A 253 -12.58 -29.46 16.31
C SER A 253 -12.72 -29.21 14.81
N LEU A 254 -13.31 -28.08 14.39
CA LEU A 254 -13.41 -27.72 12.98
C LEU A 254 -12.02 -27.54 12.32
N ILE A 255 -11.06 -26.89 12.99
CA ILE A 255 -9.69 -26.71 12.48
C ILE A 255 -8.98 -28.06 12.26
N GLN A 256 -9.27 -29.05 13.09
CA GLN A 256 -8.66 -30.38 13.01
C GLN A 256 -9.32 -31.27 11.95
N THR A 257 -10.65 -31.26 11.84
CA THR A 257 -11.43 -32.25 11.08
C THR A 257 -11.89 -31.79 9.70
N THR A 258 -11.99 -30.48 9.46
CA THR A 258 -12.63 -29.95 8.26
C THR A 258 -11.77 -30.12 7.01
N PRO A 259 -12.29 -30.73 5.92
CA PRO A 259 -11.57 -30.82 4.64
C PRO A 259 -11.69 -29.54 3.79
N ALA A 260 -12.67 -28.69 4.06
CA ALA A 260 -12.91 -27.47 3.30
C ALA A 260 -11.93 -26.35 3.69
N THR A 261 -11.05 -25.96 2.76
CA THR A 261 -10.01 -24.93 2.95
C THR A 261 -10.58 -23.57 3.36
N SER A 262 -11.71 -23.16 2.79
CA SER A 262 -12.37 -21.87 3.10
C SER A 262 -12.89 -21.78 4.53
N LEU A 263 -13.51 -22.85 5.03
CA LEU A 263 -13.97 -22.91 6.42
C LEU A 263 -12.79 -23.03 7.38
N LEU A 264 -11.78 -23.84 7.04
CA LEU A 264 -10.55 -23.96 7.82
C LEU A 264 -9.86 -22.60 7.97
N TYR A 265 -9.69 -21.85 6.88
CA TYR A 265 -9.12 -20.51 6.90
C TYR A 265 -9.90 -19.58 7.84
N GLU A 266 -11.23 -19.54 7.70
CA GLU A 266 -12.05 -18.65 8.52
C GLU A 266 -11.98 -18.98 10.01
N CYS A 267 -11.95 -20.27 10.36
CA CYS A 267 -11.73 -20.72 11.74
C CYS A 267 -10.38 -20.23 12.27
N ILE A 268 -9.29 -20.44 11.51
CA ILE A 268 -7.94 -20.00 11.90
C ILE A 268 -7.90 -18.48 12.04
N TYR A 269 -8.41 -17.74 11.06
CA TYR A 269 -8.43 -16.28 11.06
C TYR A 269 -9.20 -15.71 12.25
N THR A 270 -10.34 -16.32 12.59
CA THR A 270 -11.15 -15.92 13.74
C THR A 270 -10.45 -16.23 15.06
N VAL A 271 -9.78 -17.38 15.16
CA VAL A 271 -9.01 -17.74 16.37
C VAL A 271 -7.86 -16.74 16.60
N ILE A 272 -7.15 -16.36 15.53
CA ILE A 272 -6.03 -15.41 15.59
C ILE A 272 -6.52 -14.00 15.92
N SER A 273 -7.54 -13.51 15.20
CA SER A 273 -7.97 -12.11 15.28
C SER A 273 -8.94 -11.83 16.43
N GLY A 274 -9.68 -12.85 16.88
CA GLY A 274 -10.78 -12.71 17.84
C GLY A 274 -10.39 -12.89 19.31
N GLY A 275 -9.10 -12.87 19.64
CA GLY A 275 -8.61 -13.02 21.02
C GLY A 275 -8.77 -14.43 21.61
N PHE A 276 -9.08 -15.43 20.79
CA PHE A 276 -9.29 -16.80 21.25
C PHE A 276 -7.99 -17.45 21.76
N LEU A 277 -6.84 -17.07 21.18
CA LEU A 277 -5.53 -17.54 21.63
C LEU A 277 -5.25 -17.09 23.06
N GLU A 278 -5.46 -15.81 23.40
CA GLU A 278 -5.26 -15.31 24.76
C GLU A 278 -6.18 -16.00 25.78
N ALA A 279 -7.44 -16.21 25.40
CA ALA A 279 -8.43 -16.87 26.24
C ALA A 279 -8.21 -18.39 26.43
N ALA A 280 -7.41 -19.03 25.58
CA ALA A 280 -7.07 -20.45 25.67
C ALA A 280 -6.05 -20.75 26.78
N GLY A 281 -5.46 -19.74 27.42
CA GLY A 281 -4.54 -19.90 28.55
C GLY A 281 -3.38 -20.84 28.21
N GLU A 282 -3.24 -21.93 28.97
CA GLU A 282 -2.18 -22.93 28.80
C GLU A 282 -2.22 -23.63 27.42
N SER A 283 -3.40 -23.77 26.81
CA SER A 283 -3.57 -24.40 25.49
C SER A 283 -3.32 -23.43 24.33
N SER A 284 -3.08 -22.14 24.60
CA SER A 284 -2.87 -21.10 23.58
C SER A 284 -1.74 -21.45 22.62
N HIS A 285 -0.58 -21.84 23.17
CA HIS A 285 0.59 -22.16 22.37
C HIS A 285 0.36 -23.40 21.48
N ALA A 286 -0.32 -24.44 22.00
CA ALA A 286 -0.62 -25.65 21.24
C ALA A 286 -1.62 -25.39 20.10
N LEU A 287 -2.64 -24.56 20.36
CA LEU A 287 -3.61 -24.17 19.33
C LEU A 287 -2.96 -23.27 18.27
N ALA A 288 -2.14 -22.30 18.68
CA ALA A 288 -1.38 -21.44 17.78
C ALA A 288 -0.44 -22.29 16.89
N ALA A 289 0.31 -23.23 17.46
CA ALA A 289 1.17 -24.14 16.71
C ALA A 289 0.38 -25.00 15.71
N THR A 290 -0.81 -25.48 16.10
CA THR A 290 -1.70 -26.21 15.19
C THR A 290 -2.15 -25.32 14.02
N CYS A 291 -2.53 -24.07 14.29
CA CYS A 291 -2.91 -23.11 13.27
C CYS A 291 -1.76 -22.80 12.31
N THR A 292 -0.56 -22.51 12.84
CA THR A 292 0.61 -22.21 12.01
C THR A 292 1.02 -23.39 11.14
N ASN A 293 0.96 -24.63 11.66
CA ASN A 293 1.20 -25.84 10.87
C ASN A 293 0.17 -26.05 9.75
N LYS A 294 -1.10 -25.68 9.97
CA LYS A 294 -2.13 -25.73 8.93
C LYS A 294 -1.92 -24.61 7.89
N LEU A 295 -1.54 -23.41 8.31
CA LEU A 295 -1.20 -22.29 7.43
C LEU A 295 0.05 -22.59 6.58
N ARG A 296 1.04 -23.31 7.13
CA ARG A 296 2.20 -23.79 6.37
C ARG A 296 1.77 -24.58 5.13
N ARG A 297 0.80 -25.50 5.29
CA ARG A 297 0.25 -26.27 4.16
C ARG A 297 -0.40 -25.40 3.09
N PHE A 298 -0.92 -24.22 3.45
CA PHE A 298 -1.47 -23.28 2.47
C PHE A 298 -0.36 -22.58 1.67
N LEU A 299 0.82 -22.38 2.28
CA LEU A 299 1.98 -21.80 1.59
C LEU A 299 2.68 -22.80 0.66
N GLU A 300 2.67 -24.08 1.03
CA GLU A 300 3.19 -25.18 0.20
C GLU A 300 2.26 -25.55 -0.97
N ASP A 301 1.02 -25.08 -0.95
CA ASP A 301 0.03 -25.41 -1.98
C ASP A 301 0.38 -24.71 -3.31
N PRO A 302 0.18 -25.38 -4.47
CA PRO A 302 0.39 -24.75 -5.77
C PRO A 302 -0.58 -23.59 -6.07
N ASP A 303 -1.74 -23.51 -5.43
CA ASP A 303 -2.68 -22.41 -5.64
C ASP A 303 -2.17 -21.09 -5.02
N GLN A 304 -1.88 -20.13 -5.88
CA GLN A 304 -1.46 -18.77 -5.51
C GLN A 304 -2.43 -18.08 -4.54
N ASN A 305 -3.73 -18.34 -4.66
CA ASN A 305 -4.73 -17.76 -3.76
C ASN A 305 -4.59 -18.31 -2.33
N LEU A 306 -4.30 -19.60 -2.18
CA LEU A 306 -4.05 -20.23 -0.88
C LEU A 306 -2.76 -19.70 -0.26
N LYS A 307 -1.69 -19.56 -1.04
CA LYS A 307 -0.46 -18.92 -0.57
C LYS A 307 -0.71 -17.51 -0.06
N TYR A 308 -1.39 -16.68 -0.85
CA TYR A 308 -1.69 -15.29 -0.48
C TYR A 308 -2.47 -15.20 0.84
N VAL A 309 -3.53 -16.00 0.96
CA VAL A 309 -4.39 -16.04 2.13
C VAL A 309 -3.66 -16.62 3.36
N GLY A 310 -2.79 -17.61 3.14
CA GLY A 310 -1.88 -18.15 4.15
C GLY A 310 -0.92 -17.09 4.70
N LEU A 311 -0.26 -16.33 3.83
CA LEU A 311 0.64 -15.24 4.21
C LEU A 311 -0.11 -14.15 4.99
N LEU A 312 -1.33 -13.80 4.57
CA LEU A 312 -2.16 -12.83 5.27
C LEU A 312 -2.46 -13.25 6.72
N ALA A 313 -2.85 -14.51 6.94
CA ALA A 313 -3.10 -15.02 8.28
C ALA A 313 -1.82 -15.17 9.11
N MET A 314 -0.71 -15.61 8.51
CA MET A 314 0.60 -15.61 9.19
C MET A 314 1.02 -14.21 9.62
N GLY A 315 0.72 -13.17 8.83
CA GLY A 315 1.03 -11.79 9.17
C GLY A 315 0.31 -11.33 10.43
N LYS A 316 -0.95 -11.75 10.62
CA LYS A 316 -1.68 -11.53 11.87
C LYS A 316 -1.11 -12.36 13.03
N MET A 317 -0.73 -13.62 12.77
CA MET A 317 -0.09 -14.47 13.78
C MET A 317 1.25 -13.89 14.25
N LEU A 318 2.03 -13.27 13.37
CA LEU A 318 3.33 -12.69 13.68
C LEU A 318 3.24 -11.62 14.78
N SER A 319 2.15 -10.87 14.84
CA SER A 319 1.93 -9.86 15.88
C SER A 319 1.70 -10.44 17.29
N THR A 320 1.21 -11.69 17.39
CA THR A 320 0.89 -12.34 18.67
C THR A 320 1.92 -13.39 19.07
N HIS A 321 2.36 -14.23 18.13
CA HIS A 321 3.30 -15.34 18.37
C HIS A 321 4.46 -15.32 17.37
N PRO A 322 5.41 -14.34 17.47
CA PRO A 322 6.50 -14.21 16.50
C PRO A 322 7.38 -15.45 16.36
N LYS A 323 7.61 -16.16 17.48
CA LYS A 323 8.49 -17.34 17.52
C LYS A 323 7.97 -18.49 16.64
N LEU A 324 6.67 -18.77 16.67
CA LEU A 324 6.06 -19.85 15.88
C LEU A 324 6.11 -19.53 14.38
N VAL A 325 5.90 -18.28 13.99
CA VAL A 325 6.01 -17.88 12.57
C VAL A 325 7.46 -17.97 12.10
N ALA A 326 8.43 -17.62 12.96
CA ALA A 326 9.86 -17.71 12.65
C ALA A 326 10.37 -19.15 12.40
N GLU A 327 9.68 -20.18 12.90
CA GLU A 327 10.00 -21.59 12.61
C GLU A 327 9.75 -21.96 11.14
N HIS A 328 8.88 -21.22 10.44
CA HIS A 328 8.54 -21.44 9.03
C HIS A 328 9.17 -20.39 8.09
N LYS A 329 10.32 -19.83 8.51
CA LYS A 329 11.02 -18.80 7.73
C LYS A 329 11.49 -19.27 6.36
N ASP A 330 11.76 -20.57 6.20
CA ASP A 330 12.18 -21.22 4.97
C ASP A 330 11.16 -20.98 3.85
N ILE A 331 9.90 -21.39 4.07
CA ILE A 331 8.84 -21.27 3.07
C ILE A 331 8.45 -19.81 2.83
N ILE A 332 8.48 -18.97 3.87
CA ILE A 332 8.17 -17.54 3.72
C ILE A 332 9.23 -16.85 2.84
N LEU A 333 10.51 -17.23 2.98
CA LEU A 333 11.57 -16.70 2.12
C LEU A 333 11.44 -17.21 0.68
N GLU A 334 11.02 -18.47 0.47
CA GLU A 334 10.70 -19.00 -0.87
C GLU A 334 9.55 -18.22 -1.53
N CYS A 335 8.57 -17.74 -0.77
CA CYS A 335 7.48 -16.90 -1.29
C CYS A 335 7.94 -15.53 -1.83
N ILE A 336 9.16 -15.07 -1.51
CA ILE A 336 9.74 -13.84 -2.10
C ILE A 336 10.19 -14.09 -3.54
N ASP A 337 10.48 -15.35 -3.89
CA ASP A 337 10.84 -15.79 -5.23
C ASP A 337 9.61 -16.18 -6.09
N ASP A 338 8.38 -16.01 -5.58
CA ASP A 338 7.16 -16.39 -6.30
C ASP A 338 6.91 -15.48 -7.52
N ASP A 339 6.35 -16.04 -8.60
CA ASP A 339 6.04 -15.30 -9.82
C ASP A 339 5.01 -14.18 -9.56
N ASP A 340 4.05 -14.39 -8.66
CA ASP A 340 3.00 -13.42 -8.34
C ASP A 340 3.53 -12.27 -7.46
N LEU A 341 3.38 -11.03 -7.96
CA LEU A 341 3.80 -9.82 -7.25
C LEU A 341 3.06 -9.62 -5.91
N SER A 342 1.79 -9.98 -5.83
CA SER A 342 0.97 -9.85 -4.62
C SER A 342 1.46 -10.78 -3.51
N ILE A 343 1.86 -12.00 -3.86
CA ILE A 343 2.46 -12.97 -2.92
C ILE A 343 3.80 -12.43 -2.42
N ARG A 344 4.66 -11.98 -3.33
CA ARG A 344 5.96 -11.39 -3.00
C ARG A 344 5.84 -10.21 -2.02
N LEU A 345 4.93 -9.27 -2.28
CA LEU A 345 4.69 -8.14 -1.40
C LEU A 345 4.22 -8.58 0.01
N ARG A 346 3.36 -9.59 0.10
CA ARG A 346 2.91 -10.14 1.39
C ARG A 346 3.99 -10.92 2.13
N ALA A 347 4.82 -11.68 1.41
CA ALA A 347 5.98 -12.36 1.98
C ALA A 347 6.97 -11.34 2.54
N LEU A 348 7.22 -10.26 1.81
CA LEU A 348 8.06 -9.17 2.29
C LEU A 348 7.50 -8.52 3.59
N ASP A 349 6.18 -8.37 3.74
CA ASP A 349 5.57 -7.77 4.95
C ASP A 349 5.86 -8.63 6.18
N LEU A 350 5.76 -9.95 6.01
CA LEU A 350 6.08 -10.95 7.02
C LEU A 350 7.56 -10.94 7.39
N VAL A 351 8.43 -10.93 6.38
CA VAL A 351 9.88 -11.00 6.57
C VAL A 351 10.38 -9.83 7.43
N VAL A 352 9.88 -8.62 7.17
CA VAL A 352 10.21 -7.42 7.96
C VAL A 352 9.86 -7.59 9.45
N GLY A 353 8.72 -8.20 9.76
CA GLY A 353 8.33 -8.43 11.16
C GLY A 353 9.04 -9.61 11.83
N MET A 354 9.66 -10.50 11.06
CA MET A 354 10.42 -11.65 11.57
C MET A 354 11.89 -11.32 11.89
N VAL A 355 12.36 -10.11 11.55
CA VAL A 355 13.76 -9.75 11.72
C VAL A 355 14.13 -9.55 13.19
N ASN A 356 15.28 -10.11 13.57
CA ASN A 356 15.92 -9.98 14.85
C ASN A 356 17.45 -9.88 14.68
N ARG A 357 18.17 -9.59 15.76
CA ARG A 357 19.64 -9.51 15.80
C ARG A 357 20.38 -10.70 15.19
N LYS A 358 19.80 -11.90 15.22
CA LYS A 358 20.46 -13.14 14.76
C LYS A 358 20.27 -13.37 13.26
N ASN A 359 19.14 -12.97 12.69
CA ASN A 359 18.78 -13.29 11.30
C ASN A 359 18.84 -12.08 10.33
N VAL A 360 19.03 -10.86 10.84
CA VAL A 360 19.04 -9.64 10.00
C VAL A 360 20.02 -9.72 8.83
N MET A 361 21.23 -10.22 9.07
CA MET A 361 22.26 -10.31 8.03
C MET A 361 21.85 -11.29 6.92
N ASP A 362 21.27 -12.43 7.26
CA ASP A 362 20.86 -13.45 6.28
C ASP A 362 19.64 -12.99 5.47
N ILE A 363 18.67 -12.36 6.13
CA ILE A 363 17.48 -11.82 5.48
C ILE A 363 17.87 -10.71 4.52
N VAL A 364 18.69 -9.73 4.96
CA VAL A 364 19.14 -8.63 4.09
C VAL A 364 19.96 -9.15 2.92
N LYS A 365 20.86 -10.13 3.13
CA LYS A 365 21.60 -10.77 2.02
C LYS A 365 20.66 -11.38 0.98
N ARG A 366 19.59 -12.07 1.42
CA ARG A 366 18.59 -12.63 0.50
C ARG A 366 17.86 -11.52 -0.25
N LEU A 367 17.37 -10.49 0.44
CA LEU A 367 16.69 -9.35 -0.19
C LEU A 367 17.58 -8.62 -1.21
N VAL A 368 18.86 -8.44 -0.90
CA VAL A 368 19.85 -7.83 -1.81
C VAL A 368 20.12 -8.71 -3.02
N SER A 369 20.10 -10.04 -2.89
CA SER A 369 20.23 -10.95 -4.04
C SER A 369 19.10 -10.84 -5.06
N HIS A 370 17.92 -10.31 -4.68
CA HIS A 370 16.88 -9.96 -5.65
C HIS A 370 17.14 -8.61 -6.35
N LEU A 371 17.95 -7.75 -5.74
CA LEU A 371 18.33 -6.47 -6.34
C LEU A 371 19.50 -6.61 -7.33
N VAL A 372 20.43 -7.54 -7.06
CA VAL A 372 21.67 -7.76 -7.83
C VAL A 372 21.79 -9.24 -8.23
N PRO A 373 21.92 -9.59 -9.52
CA PRO A 373 22.11 -10.98 -9.94
C PRO A 373 23.41 -11.60 -9.38
N PRO A 374 23.45 -12.91 -9.09
CA PRO A 374 24.60 -13.57 -8.44
C PRO A 374 25.94 -13.48 -9.20
N SER A 375 25.90 -13.18 -10.50
CA SER A 375 27.07 -13.04 -11.36
C SER A 375 27.66 -11.62 -11.41
N ALA A 376 26.99 -10.63 -10.83
CA ALA A 376 27.47 -9.26 -10.76
C ALA A 376 28.08 -8.99 -9.39
N SER A 377 29.36 -8.62 -9.35
CA SER A 377 29.95 -8.04 -8.14
C SER A 377 29.19 -6.76 -7.77
N MET A 378 28.93 -6.55 -6.47
CA MET A 378 28.30 -5.34 -5.90
C MET A 378 28.99 -4.00 -6.29
N LEU A 379 30.15 -4.07 -6.94
CA LEU A 379 31.02 -2.97 -7.35
C LEU A 379 31.12 -2.80 -8.87
N GLY A 380 30.41 -3.60 -9.67
CA GLY A 380 30.45 -3.50 -11.13
C GLY A 380 29.11 -3.01 -11.66
N SER A 381 29.08 -1.85 -12.31
CA SER A 381 27.90 -1.36 -13.02
C SER A 381 27.68 -2.16 -14.29
N THR A 382 27.08 -3.33 -14.15
CA THR A 382 26.44 -3.99 -15.29
C THR A 382 24.98 -3.62 -15.27
N GLU A 383 24.48 -3.16 -16.42
CA GLU A 383 23.06 -2.94 -16.70
C GLU A 383 22.32 -4.25 -16.42
N SER A 384 21.97 -4.44 -15.15
CA SER A 384 21.30 -5.62 -14.67
C SER A 384 19.92 -5.55 -15.27
N SER A 385 19.72 -6.41 -16.27
CA SER A 385 18.48 -6.61 -16.99
C SER A 385 17.25 -6.36 -16.13
N ALA A 386 16.28 -5.68 -16.71
CA ALA A 386 14.94 -5.44 -16.21
C ALA A 386 14.18 -6.74 -15.85
N VAL A 387 14.60 -7.44 -14.79
CA VAL A 387 13.98 -8.70 -14.33
C VAL A 387 12.82 -8.41 -13.36
N LEU A 388 12.84 -7.28 -12.66
CA LEU A 388 11.85 -6.93 -11.63
C LEU A 388 11.31 -5.51 -11.82
N ASP A 389 10.01 -5.36 -11.57
CA ASP A 389 9.28 -4.10 -11.64
C ASP A 389 9.92 -3.01 -10.76
N PRO A 390 10.13 -1.77 -11.25
CA PRO A 390 10.72 -0.67 -10.47
C PRO A 390 10.01 -0.39 -9.13
N VAL A 391 8.70 -0.56 -9.06
CA VAL A 391 7.93 -0.38 -7.81
C VAL A 391 8.36 -1.41 -6.78
N TYR A 392 8.45 -2.68 -7.18
CA TYR A 392 8.87 -3.77 -6.29
C TYR A 392 10.31 -3.60 -5.79
N ARG A 393 11.23 -3.14 -6.66
CA ARG A 393 12.62 -2.84 -6.26
C ARG A 393 12.68 -1.74 -5.19
N THR A 394 11.89 -0.69 -5.38
CA THR A 394 11.78 0.42 -4.41
C THR A 394 11.26 -0.09 -3.06
N ASP A 395 10.25 -0.95 -3.07
CA ASP A 395 9.72 -1.56 -1.85
C ASP A 395 10.74 -2.44 -1.12
N ILE A 396 11.52 -3.26 -1.83
CA ILE A 396 12.60 -4.06 -1.23
C ILE A 396 13.61 -3.14 -0.54
N ILE A 397 14.08 -2.10 -1.22
CA ILE A 397 15.09 -1.19 -0.67
C ILE A 397 14.54 -0.49 0.57
N ASN A 398 13.33 0.06 0.50
CA ASN A 398 12.70 0.73 1.65
C ASN A 398 12.55 -0.21 2.85
N ARG A 399 12.23 -1.50 2.61
CA ARG A 399 12.15 -2.51 3.67
C ARG A 399 13.51 -2.85 4.26
N ILE A 400 14.57 -2.95 3.45
CA ILE A 400 15.95 -3.13 3.94
C ILE A 400 16.33 -1.95 4.84
N LEU A 401 16.11 -0.71 4.38
CA LEU A 401 16.42 0.50 5.15
C LEU A 401 15.61 0.56 6.44
N PHE A 402 14.32 0.23 6.38
CA PHE A 402 13.46 0.19 7.55
C PHE A 402 13.96 -0.84 8.57
N VAL A 403 14.15 -2.10 8.17
CA VAL A 403 14.62 -3.21 9.02
C VAL A 403 15.94 -2.88 9.73
N CYS A 404 16.88 -2.31 8.98
CA CYS A 404 18.20 -1.97 9.51
C CYS A 404 18.13 -0.77 10.47
N SER A 405 17.31 0.24 10.19
CA SER A 405 17.22 1.46 11.02
C SER A 405 16.28 1.35 12.22
N GLN A 406 15.53 0.24 12.38
CA GLN A 406 14.62 0.05 13.50
C GLN A 406 15.30 0.23 14.86
N ASN A 407 14.63 0.94 15.77
CA ASN A 407 15.05 1.16 17.16
C ASN A 407 16.51 1.65 17.27
N GLN A 408 16.91 2.63 16.44
CA GLN A 408 18.28 3.17 16.41
C GLN A 408 19.33 2.09 16.10
N TYR A 409 19.09 1.29 15.05
CA TYR A 409 19.99 0.23 14.61
C TYR A 409 20.19 -0.90 15.64
N HIS A 410 19.22 -1.13 16.52
CA HIS A 410 19.30 -2.15 17.57
C HIS A 410 19.66 -3.55 17.04
N ASN A 411 19.25 -3.86 15.81
CA ASN A 411 19.46 -5.16 15.18
C ASN A 411 20.87 -5.32 14.56
N ILE A 412 21.58 -4.23 14.31
CA ILE A 412 22.87 -4.25 13.61
C ILE A 412 24.01 -4.44 14.61
N THR A 413 24.88 -5.42 14.33
CA THR A 413 26.11 -5.66 15.10
C THR A 413 27.36 -5.16 14.36
N ASN A 414 27.37 -5.24 13.03
CA ASN A 414 28.47 -4.80 12.19
C ASN A 414 28.02 -3.64 11.29
N PHE A 415 28.48 -2.43 11.62
CA PHE A 415 28.16 -1.21 10.87
C PHE A 415 28.98 -1.08 9.57
N GLU A 416 30.19 -1.63 9.49
CA GLU A 416 30.95 -1.65 8.22
C GLU A 416 30.22 -2.48 7.16
N TRP A 417 29.67 -3.63 7.57
CA TRP A 417 28.79 -4.42 6.71
C TRP A 417 27.59 -3.62 6.24
N TYR A 418 26.94 -2.86 7.13
CA TYR A 418 25.78 -2.06 6.75
C TYR A 418 26.12 -0.94 5.78
N ILE A 419 27.24 -0.23 5.98
CA ILE A 419 27.75 0.77 5.02
C ILE A 419 28.01 0.12 3.66
N ASN A 420 28.62 -1.07 3.61
CA ASN A 420 28.80 -1.79 2.33
C ASN A 420 27.48 -2.14 1.65
N ILE A 421 26.44 -2.50 2.40
CA ILE A 421 25.11 -2.74 1.82
C ILE A 421 24.52 -1.45 1.26
N LEU A 422 24.59 -0.34 2.02
CA LEU A 422 24.09 0.96 1.56
C LEU A 422 24.80 1.37 0.26
N VAL A 423 26.13 1.32 0.23
CA VAL A 423 26.94 1.59 -0.97
C VAL A 423 26.60 0.62 -2.11
N GLY A 424 26.45 -0.68 -1.85
CA GLY A 424 26.06 -1.64 -2.89
C GLY A 424 24.70 -1.28 -3.54
N ILE A 425 23.73 -0.80 -2.75
CA ILE A 425 22.43 -0.36 -3.27
C ILE A 425 22.56 0.89 -4.16
N THR A 426 23.55 1.77 -3.93
CA THR A 426 23.76 2.98 -4.75
C THR A 426 24.15 2.62 -6.18
N TYR A 427 24.92 1.55 -6.35
CA TYR A 427 25.35 1.03 -7.66
C TYR A 427 24.28 0.17 -8.34
N ALA A 428 23.51 -0.59 -7.56
CA ALA A 428 22.54 -1.57 -8.07
C ALA A 428 21.20 -0.97 -8.55
N SER A 429 20.97 0.32 -8.36
CA SER A 429 19.61 0.89 -8.43
C SER A 429 19.24 1.42 -9.82
N GLY A 430 18.25 0.79 -10.46
CA GLY A 430 17.39 1.38 -11.49
C GLY A 430 16.15 2.07 -10.90
N VAL A 431 16.27 2.64 -9.70
CA VAL A 431 15.20 3.35 -8.98
C VAL A 431 15.80 4.49 -8.16
N ASN A 432 15.09 5.61 -8.07
CA ASN A 432 15.55 6.76 -7.28
C ASN A 432 15.13 6.63 -5.81
N VAL A 433 16.10 6.31 -4.97
CA VAL A 433 16.00 6.23 -3.50
C VAL A 433 17.14 6.98 -2.82
N GLY A 434 17.73 7.95 -3.54
CA GLY A 434 18.96 8.65 -3.16
C GLY A 434 18.83 9.39 -1.84
N GLU A 435 17.70 10.05 -1.58
CA GLU A 435 17.48 10.81 -0.35
C GLU A 435 17.49 9.90 0.89
N SER A 436 16.78 8.77 0.85
CA SER A 436 16.72 7.80 1.95
C SER A 436 18.09 7.20 2.23
N LEU A 437 18.86 6.88 1.19
CA LEU A 437 20.24 6.37 1.33
C LEU A 437 21.17 7.43 1.93
N THR A 438 21.08 8.67 1.45
CA THR A 438 21.84 9.82 1.94
C THR A 438 21.60 10.01 3.45
N SER A 439 20.34 10.03 3.86
CA SER A 439 19.98 10.19 5.27
C SER A 439 20.55 9.06 6.15
N GLN A 440 20.50 7.81 5.69
CA GLN A 440 20.99 6.66 6.45
C GLN A 440 22.52 6.64 6.55
N LEU A 441 23.23 6.92 5.45
CA LEU A 441 24.70 7.00 5.44
C LEU A 441 25.21 8.07 6.41
N MET A 442 24.57 9.25 6.42
CA MET A 442 24.92 10.32 7.36
C MET A 442 24.59 9.93 8.81
N ASP A 443 23.38 9.41 9.08
CA ASP A 443 22.96 9.08 10.46
C ASP A 443 23.86 8.01 11.10
N VAL A 444 24.23 6.96 10.35
CA VAL A 444 25.17 5.92 10.83
C VAL A 444 26.54 6.52 11.12
N SER A 445 27.07 7.37 10.22
CA SER A 445 28.40 7.97 10.37
C SER A 445 28.47 8.97 11.53
N VAL A 446 27.37 9.67 11.82
CA VAL A 446 27.24 10.58 12.97
C VAL A 446 27.16 9.81 14.29
N ARG A 447 26.29 8.79 14.36
CA ARG A 447 26.04 8.05 15.61
C ARG A 447 27.18 7.12 16.02
N VAL A 448 27.85 6.48 15.05
CA VAL A 448 28.80 5.40 15.32
C VAL A 448 30.22 5.88 15.07
N LYS A 449 30.91 6.38 16.11
CA LYS A 449 32.28 6.92 15.97
C LYS A 449 33.29 5.91 15.39
N SER A 450 33.16 4.63 15.73
CA SER A 450 34.09 3.58 15.30
C SER A 450 34.04 3.26 13.81
N VAL A 451 32.92 3.55 13.11
CA VAL A 451 32.78 3.25 11.67
C VAL A 451 33.28 4.39 10.79
N ARG A 452 33.54 5.58 11.36
CA ARG A 452 33.92 6.79 10.61
C ARG A 452 35.11 6.58 9.67
N PRO A 453 36.23 5.93 10.07
CA PRO A 453 37.35 5.70 9.15
C PRO A 453 36.96 4.87 7.93
N PHE A 454 36.13 3.83 8.15
CA PHE A 454 35.63 2.98 7.08
C PHE A 454 34.64 3.74 6.17
N SER A 455 33.72 4.51 6.75
CA SER A 455 32.78 5.35 6.01
C SER A 455 33.51 6.33 5.09
N VAL A 456 34.47 7.09 5.61
CA VAL A 456 35.25 8.07 4.82
C VAL A 456 35.94 7.39 3.64
N LYS A 457 36.59 6.24 3.87
CA LYS A 457 37.24 5.47 2.80
C LYS A 457 36.27 5.03 1.70
N GLN A 458 35.06 4.58 2.04
CA GLN A 458 34.05 4.21 1.04
C GLN A 458 33.48 5.43 0.32
N MET A 459 33.27 6.54 1.02
CA MET A 459 32.77 7.78 0.40
C MET A 459 33.80 8.38 -0.57
N CYS A 460 35.09 8.35 -0.25
CA CYS A 460 36.14 8.76 -1.19
C CYS A 460 36.14 7.89 -2.46
N ARG A 461 35.92 6.58 -2.33
CA ARG A 461 35.78 5.70 -3.51
C ARG A 461 34.60 6.09 -4.37
N LEU A 462 33.45 6.38 -3.77
CA LEU A 462 32.25 6.84 -4.48
C LEU A 462 32.49 8.18 -5.22
N LEU A 463 33.21 9.12 -4.59
CA LEU A 463 33.53 10.42 -5.19
C LEU A 463 34.51 10.31 -6.37
N SER A 464 35.43 9.34 -6.32
CA SER A 464 36.43 9.10 -7.37
C SER A 464 35.94 8.23 -8.52
N ASP A 465 34.79 7.57 -8.37
CA ASP A 465 34.28 6.60 -9.33
C ASP A 465 33.68 7.26 -10.57
N LYS A 466 34.37 7.12 -11.70
CA LYS A 466 33.95 7.70 -12.98
C LYS A 466 32.69 7.02 -13.53
N GLU A 467 32.53 5.71 -13.35
CA GLU A 467 31.36 4.98 -13.86
C GLU A 467 30.10 5.46 -13.16
N PHE A 468 30.17 5.67 -11.84
CA PHE A 468 29.06 6.21 -11.08
C PHE A 468 28.72 7.65 -11.49
N LEU A 469 29.74 8.51 -11.68
CA LEU A 469 29.54 9.90 -12.13
C LEU A 469 28.95 10.01 -13.55
N GLU A 470 29.12 9.01 -14.40
CA GLU A 470 28.45 8.98 -15.72
C GLU A 470 26.95 8.72 -15.62
N THR A 471 26.47 8.13 -14.52
CA THR A 471 25.04 7.86 -14.31
C THR A 471 24.20 9.11 -14.10
N VAL A 472 24.83 10.30 -13.97
CA VAL A 472 24.18 11.59 -13.71
C VAL A 472 23.05 11.93 -14.69
N LYS A 473 23.12 11.42 -15.93
CA LYS A 473 22.08 11.66 -16.95
C LYS A 473 20.84 10.77 -16.80
N LYS A 474 20.92 9.69 -16.02
CA LYS A 474 19.83 8.71 -15.85
C LYS A 474 18.89 9.22 -14.74
N ARG A 475 17.57 9.31 -15.00
CA ARG A 475 16.58 9.75 -14.00
C ARG A 475 16.47 8.86 -12.76
N GLU A 476 16.88 7.60 -12.89
CA GLU A 476 16.83 6.58 -11.84
C GLU A 476 18.13 6.48 -11.03
N SER A 477 19.09 7.37 -11.28
CA SER A 477 20.38 7.34 -10.61
C SER A 477 20.28 7.91 -9.18
N ASN A 478 21.02 7.30 -8.26
CA ASN A 478 21.09 7.73 -6.86
C ASN A 478 22.18 8.80 -6.65
N ILE A 479 22.22 9.83 -7.51
CA ILE A 479 23.25 10.89 -7.47
C ILE A 479 23.24 11.65 -6.15
N GLU A 480 22.09 11.76 -5.48
CA GLU A 480 21.97 12.45 -4.20
C GLU A 480 22.89 11.87 -3.13
N VAL A 481 23.27 10.58 -3.23
CA VAL A 481 24.23 9.93 -2.33
C VAL A 481 25.59 10.65 -2.31
N LEU A 482 25.98 11.27 -3.43
CA LEU A 482 27.19 12.08 -3.49
C LEU A 482 27.18 13.23 -2.47
N SER A 483 26.00 13.76 -2.13
CA SER A 483 25.88 14.76 -1.08
C SER A 483 26.27 14.22 0.29
N ALA A 484 25.83 13.00 0.64
CA ALA A 484 26.30 12.32 1.85
C ALA A 484 27.80 12.01 1.77
N ALA A 485 28.30 11.58 0.62
CA ALA A 485 29.71 11.27 0.44
C ALA A 485 30.60 12.50 0.69
N ALA A 486 30.30 13.62 0.03
CA ALA A 486 31.02 14.88 0.22
C ALA A 486 30.88 15.41 1.66
N TRP A 487 29.70 15.29 2.26
CA TRP A 487 29.48 15.72 3.64
C TRP A 487 30.25 14.88 4.66
N ILE A 488 30.27 13.55 4.53
CA ILE A 488 31.03 12.65 5.41
C ILE A 488 32.53 12.93 5.29
N CYS A 489 33.05 13.10 4.07
CA CYS A 489 34.45 13.47 3.83
C CYS A 489 34.80 14.86 4.40
N GLY A 490 33.88 15.82 4.33
CA GLY A 490 34.07 17.18 4.83
C GLY A 490 33.90 17.35 6.34
N GLU A 491 33.10 16.52 7.00
CA GLU A 491 32.94 16.56 8.46
C GLU A 491 34.04 15.77 9.17
N TYR A 492 34.47 14.65 8.58
CA TYR A 492 35.44 13.73 9.16
C TYR A 492 36.77 13.72 8.39
N CYS A 493 37.26 14.91 8.03
CA CYS A 493 38.49 15.10 7.25
C CYS A 493 39.72 14.43 7.86
N SER A 494 39.75 14.27 9.19
CA SER A 494 40.85 13.63 9.93
C SER A 494 41.13 12.18 9.54
N PHE A 495 40.21 11.52 8.82
CA PHE A 495 40.37 10.15 8.35
C PHE A 495 40.59 10.05 6.83
N LEU A 496 40.84 11.17 6.15
CA LEU A 496 41.20 11.17 4.73
C LEU A 496 42.64 10.71 4.56
N ASP A 497 42.86 9.76 3.63
CA ASP A 497 44.21 9.29 3.29
C ASP A 497 44.99 10.34 2.47
N ASP A 498 44.31 11.05 1.57
CA ASP A 498 44.88 12.08 0.70
C ASP A 498 43.88 13.22 0.50
N VAL A 499 44.18 14.36 1.12
CA VAL A 499 43.31 15.54 1.13
C VAL A 499 43.28 16.25 -0.23
N PRO A 500 44.43 16.59 -0.86
CA PRO A 500 44.46 17.13 -2.22
C PRO A 500 43.68 16.31 -3.25
N SER A 501 43.86 14.99 -3.29
CA SER A 501 43.13 14.15 -4.24
C SER A 501 41.61 14.20 -4.02
N THR A 502 41.16 14.23 -2.76
CA THR A 502 39.73 14.33 -2.43
C THR A 502 39.15 15.67 -2.89
N LEU A 503 39.89 16.77 -2.73
CA LEU A 503 39.51 18.09 -3.23
C LEU A 503 39.41 18.10 -4.77
N GLU A 504 40.34 17.45 -5.46
CA GLU A 504 40.29 17.33 -6.92
C GLU A 504 39.06 16.56 -7.42
N CYS A 505 38.66 15.49 -6.71
CA CYS A 505 37.45 14.73 -7.04
C CYS A 505 36.19 15.61 -6.99
N LEU A 506 36.06 16.47 -5.97
CA LEU A 506 34.92 17.37 -5.81
C LEU A 506 34.89 18.51 -6.86
N LEU A 507 36.04 18.83 -7.44
CA LEU A 507 36.22 19.89 -8.45
C LEU A 507 36.33 19.36 -9.88
N THR A 508 35.78 18.18 -10.15
CA THR A 508 35.71 17.64 -11.52
C THR A 508 34.72 18.43 -12.38
N PRO A 509 34.97 18.59 -13.70
CA PRO A 509 34.04 19.31 -14.58
C PRO A 509 32.62 18.73 -14.63
N THR A 510 32.47 17.43 -14.34
CA THR A 510 31.18 16.76 -14.18
C THR A 510 30.37 17.29 -12.99
N ALA A 511 31.01 17.84 -11.97
CA ALA A 511 30.35 18.38 -10.78
C ALA A 511 29.43 19.56 -11.11
N SER A 512 29.76 20.38 -12.10
CA SER A 512 28.91 21.47 -12.61
C SER A 512 27.56 20.99 -13.19
N LYS A 513 27.46 19.71 -13.57
CA LYS A 513 26.26 19.09 -14.14
C LYS A 513 25.41 18.34 -13.11
N LEU A 514 25.86 18.28 -11.85
CA LEU A 514 25.13 17.61 -10.77
C LEU A 514 23.89 18.40 -10.35
N PRO A 515 22.92 17.79 -9.64
CA PRO A 515 21.81 18.52 -9.05
C PRO A 515 22.30 19.64 -8.11
N VAL A 516 21.59 20.77 -8.09
CA VAL A 516 21.91 21.97 -7.30
C VAL A 516 22.17 21.66 -5.82
N LYS A 517 21.34 20.79 -5.22
CA LYS A 517 21.50 20.32 -3.84
C LYS A 517 22.89 19.72 -3.60
N VAL A 518 23.39 18.90 -4.54
CA VAL A 518 24.72 18.28 -4.45
C VAL A 518 25.82 19.33 -4.63
N GLN A 519 25.67 20.24 -5.60
CA GLN A 519 26.66 21.30 -5.85
C GLN A 519 26.85 22.20 -4.61
N SER A 520 25.77 22.64 -3.97
CA SER A 520 25.83 23.51 -2.78
C SER A 520 26.57 22.84 -1.60
N ILE A 521 26.40 21.52 -1.47
CA ILE A 521 27.05 20.70 -0.45
C ILE A 521 28.52 20.45 -0.81
N TYR A 522 28.84 20.25 -2.08
CA TYR A 522 30.22 20.14 -2.55
C TYR A 522 31.01 21.40 -2.22
N VAL A 523 30.51 22.57 -2.61
CA VAL A 523 31.18 23.86 -2.36
C VAL A 523 31.44 24.08 -0.87
N HIS A 524 30.45 23.78 -0.02
CA HIS A 524 30.62 23.90 1.44
C HIS A 524 31.68 22.96 2.00
N ASN A 525 31.68 21.69 1.57
CA ASN A 525 32.65 20.70 2.07
C ASN A 525 34.04 20.88 1.48
N ILE A 526 34.19 21.44 0.28
CA ILE A 526 35.49 21.87 -0.27
C ILE A 526 36.15 22.86 0.70
N MET A 527 35.40 23.83 1.22
CA MET A 527 35.93 24.80 2.20
C MET A 527 36.34 24.13 3.52
N LYS A 528 35.54 23.18 4.03
CA LYS A 528 35.89 22.43 5.24
C LYS A 528 37.17 21.61 5.08
N ILE A 529 37.25 20.83 3.99
CA ILE A 529 38.40 19.99 3.68
C ILE A 529 39.65 20.86 3.48
N TYR A 530 39.51 21.99 2.78
CA TYR A 530 40.59 22.96 2.63
C TYR A 530 41.05 23.55 3.96
N ALA A 531 40.13 23.95 4.85
CA ALA A 531 40.47 24.47 6.18
C ALA A 531 41.21 23.42 7.03
N PHE A 532 40.80 22.15 6.96
CA PHE A 532 41.51 21.06 7.61
C PHE A 532 42.92 20.87 7.04
N TRP A 533 43.05 20.83 5.71
CA TRP A 533 44.34 20.73 5.03
C TRP A 533 45.31 21.85 5.42
N VAL A 534 44.80 23.09 5.47
CA VAL A 534 45.57 24.25 5.95
C VAL A 534 46.08 24.04 7.37
N THR A 535 45.26 23.46 8.25
CA THR A 535 45.67 23.16 9.64
C THR A 535 46.84 22.20 9.70
N GLU A 536 46.80 21.13 8.90
CA GLU A 536 47.89 20.15 8.84
C GLU A 536 49.17 20.79 8.27
N LEU A 537 49.05 21.60 7.23
CA LEU A 537 50.19 22.29 6.63
C LEU A 537 50.82 23.35 7.53
N ILE A 538 50.03 24.08 8.33
CA ILE A 538 50.52 25.05 9.31
C ILE A 538 51.53 24.40 10.26
N SER A 539 51.28 23.15 10.66
CA SER A 539 52.16 22.42 11.59
C SER A 539 53.52 22.05 10.99
N GLN A 540 53.64 22.05 9.66
CA GLN A 540 54.83 21.63 8.90
C GLN A 540 55.34 22.75 7.96
N TRP A 541 55.04 24.01 8.29
CA TRP A 541 55.26 25.14 7.40
C TRP A 541 56.74 25.35 7.05
N ASN A 542 57.05 25.36 5.75
CA ASN A 542 58.36 25.67 5.18
C ASN A 542 58.18 26.21 3.73
N ASP A 543 59.27 26.65 3.10
CA ASP A 543 59.23 27.26 1.75
C ASP A 543 58.69 26.31 0.66
N GLU A 544 58.97 25.01 0.78
CA GLU A 544 58.48 23.98 -0.15
C GLU A 544 56.96 23.81 -0.03
N VAL A 545 56.47 23.69 1.21
CA VAL A 545 55.06 23.59 1.57
C VAL A 545 54.30 24.86 1.19
N GLN A 546 54.89 26.04 1.39
CA GLN A 546 54.30 27.31 0.94
C GLN A 546 54.13 27.33 -0.59
N THR A 547 55.13 26.85 -1.32
CA THR A 547 55.08 26.79 -2.78
C THR A 547 54.00 25.82 -3.27
N GLU A 548 53.87 24.65 -2.65
CA GLU A 548 52.82 23.68 -2.93
C GLU A 548 51.43 24.22 -2.57
N PHE A 549 51.31 24.84 -1.39
CA PHE A 549 50.11 25.48 -0.90
C PHE A 549 49.57 26.53 -1.89
N LEU A 550 50.44 27.41 -2.37
CA LEU A 550 50.09 28.44 -3.36
C LEU A 550 49.63 27.81 -4.69
N LYS A 551 50.26 26.71 -5.13
CA LYS A 551 49.85 26.00 -6.35
C LYS A 551 48.45 25.42 -6.22
N VAL A 552 48.20 24.63 -5.18
CA VAL A 552 46.89 23.98 -4.95
C VAL A 552 45.81 25.05 -4.76
N THR A 553 46.05 26.06 -3.94
CA THR A 553 45.05 27.13 -3.68
C THR A 553 44.71 27.91 -4.96
N ARG A 554 45.67 28.16 -5.87
CA ARG A 554 45.37 28.74 -7.19
C ARG A 554 44.47 27.83 -8.02
N VAL A 555 44.77 26.53 -8.07
CA VAL A 555 43.95 25.55 -8.79
C VAL A 555 42.53 25.49 -8.21
N LEU A 556 42.36 25.51 -6.89
CA LEU A 556 41.05 25.53 -6.24
C LEU A 556 40.26 26.79 -6.61
N ARG A 557 40.88 27.96 -6.52
CA ARG A 557 40.27 29.25 -6.91
C ARG A 557 39.83 29.26 -8.38
N ASP A 558 40.64 28.72 -9.28
CA ASP A 558 40.32 28.74 -10.71
C ASP A 558 39.20 27.73 -11.03
N LYS A 559 39.22 26.55 -10.40
CA LYS A 559 38.20 25.53 -10.62
C LYS A 559 36.86 25.88 -9.97
N ILE A 560 36.82 26.55 -8.82
CA ILE A 560 35.55 26.86 -8.14
C ILE A 560 34.67 27.84 -8.94
N ASP A 561 35.26 28.57 -9.89
CA ASP A 561 34.54 29.47 -10.79
C ASP A 561 33.46 28.77 -11.61
N MET A 562 33.62 27.46 -11.86
CA MET A 562 32.60 26.67 -12.56
C MET A 562 31.25 26.63 -11.81
N PHE A 563 31.26 26.74 -10.48
CA PHE A 563 30.05 26.80 -9.65
C PHE A 563 29.49 28.23 -9.55
N ALA A 564 30.35 29.25 -9.65
CA ALA A 564 29.92 30.66 -9.64
C ALA A 564 29.09 31.04 -10.88
N GLN A 565 29.25 30.27 -11.97
CA GLN A 565 28.47 30.37 -13.19
C GLN A 565 27.12 29.61 -13.12
N SER A 566 26.79 28.98 -11.99
CA SER A 566 25.50 28.33 -11.80
C SER A 566 24.35 29.35 -11.85
N LEU A 567 23.19 28.92 -12.37
CA LEU A 567 21.96 29.72 -12.37
C LEU A 567 21.29 29.77 -10.99
N ASP A 568 21.69 28.87 -10.09
CA ASP A 568 21.15 28.81 -8.74
C ASP A 568 21.87 29.77 -7.79
N LEU A 569 21.09 30.60 -7.09
CA LEU A 569 21.61 31.64 -6.20
C LEU A 569 22.43 31.07 -5.05
N GLU A 570 22.00 29.97 -4.43
CA GLU A 570 22.70 29.38 -3.28
C GLU A 570 24.08 28.85 -3.68
N VAL A 571 24.17 28.16 -4.82
CA VAL A 571 25.45 27.66 -5.35
C VAL A 571 26.34 28.82 -5.77
N GLN A 572 25.80 29.83 -6.44
CA GLN A 572 26.53 31.01 -6.88
C GLN A 572 27.09 31.80 -5.71
N GLU A 573 26.30 32.06 -4.67
CA GLU A 573 26.72 32.81 -3.50
C GLU A 573 27.80 32.07 -2.72
N ARG A 574 27.60 30.78 -2.42
CA ARG A 574 28.61 29.96 -1.72
C ARG A 574 29.93 29.87 -2.46
N SER A 575 29.88 29.68 -3.78
CA SER A 575 31.08 29.56 -4.61
C SER A 575 31.78 30.91 -4.79
N GLY A 576 31.03 32.00 -4.91
CA GLY A 576 31.55 33.37 -4.90
C GLY A 576 32.28 33.69 -3.60
N ASN A 577 31.66 33.38 -2.46
CA ASN A 577 32.27 33.56 -1.13
C ASN A 577 33.55 32.74 -0.98
N ALA A 578 33.53 31.46 -1.37
CA ALA A 578 34.71 30.61 -1.36
C ALA A 578 35.83 31.15 -2.26
N LYS A 579 35.51 31.65 -3.46
CA LYS A 579 36.48 32.25 -4.39
C LYS A 579 37.12 33.52 -3.82
N VAL A 580 36.35 34.36 -3.15
CA VAL A 580 36.86 35.57 -2.49
C VAL A 580 37.80 35.19 -1.35
N ILE A 581 37.43 34.19 -0.53
CA ILE A 581 38.29 33.68 0.54
C ILE A 581 39.62 33.15 -0.03
N PHE A 582 39.60 32.34 -1.09
CA PHE A 582 40.83 31.84 -1.71
C PHE A 582 41.70 32.96 -2.28
N THR A 583 41.09 33.98 -2.91
CA THR A 583 41.83 35.15 -3.42
C THR A 583 42.51 35.91 -2.29
N LEU A 584 41.80 36.17 -1.19
CA LEU A 584 42.34 36.87 -0.03
C LEU A 584 43.49 36.08 0.62
N ILE A 585 43.37 34.76 0.70
CA ILE A 585 44.44 33.89 1.20
C ILE A 585 45.66 33.91 0.28
N LEU A 586 45.46 33.87 -1.04
CA LEU A 586 46.57 33.93 -2.00
C LEU A 586 47.32 35.25 -1.94
N ASP A 587 46.59 36.37 -1.84
CA ASP A 587 47.19 37.71 -1.78
C ASP A 587 47.98 37.89 -0.47
N THR A 588 47.42 37.45 0.66
CA THR A 588 48.08 37.56 1.98
C THR A 588 49.32 36.68 2.09
N VAL A 589 49.28 35.45 1.57
CA VAL A 589 50.43 34.51 1.61
C VAL A 589 51.49 34.90 0.57
N SER A 590 51.10 35.51 -0.55
CA SER A 590 52.06 36.00 -1.57
C SER A 590 52.72 37.32 -1.16
N ALA A 591 52.04 38.14 -0.34
CA ALA A 591 52.59 39.38 0.22
C ALA A 591 53.47 39.15 1.46
N ALA A 592 53.32 38.02 2.15
CA ALA A 592 54.22 37.61 3.22
C ALA A 592 55.59 37.24 2.63
N ASN A 593 56.67 37.87 3.12
CA ASN A 593 58.04 37.60 2.68
C ASN A 593 58.37 36.10 2.75
N THR A 594 58.98 35.58 1.70
CA THR A 594 59.41 34.18 1.53
C THR A 594 60.40 33.67 2.58
N ASP A 595 60.93 34.54 3.45
CA ASP A 595 61.87 34.17 4.53
C ASP A 595 61.16 33.98 5.90
N SER A 596 59.83 34.05 5.94
CA SER A 596 59.06 33.86 7.18
C SER A 596 58.84 32.37 7.47
N ILE A 597 59.55 31.85 8.47
CA ILE A 597 59.36 30.50 9.04
C ILE A 597 57.94 30.35 9.65
N TYR A 598 57.21 31.45 9.87
CA TYR A 598 55.90 31.44 10.50
C TYR A 598 54.76 31.55 9.46
N PRO A 599 53.70 30.73 9.58
CA PRO A 599 52.53 30.80 8.71
C PRO A 599 51.72 32.08 8.98
N PRO A 600 51.11 32.70 7.96
CA PRO A 600 50.26 33.89 8.13
C PRO A 600 49.09 33.66 9.10
N LEU A 601 48.81 34.65 9.96
CA LEU A 601 47.72 34.63 10.95
C LEU A 601 46.34 34.31 10.36
N VAL A 602 46.09 34.75 9.11
CA VAL A 602 44.82 34.47 8.40
C VAL A 602 44.56 32.97 8.25
N LEU A 603 45.62 32.16 8.14
CA LEU A 603 45.50 30.71 8.01
C LEU A 603 45.09 30.03 9.33
N GLN A 604 45.45 30.63 10.47
CA GLN A 604 45.15 30.07 11.79
C GLN A 604 43.66 30.17 12.16
N GLY A 605 42.94 31.16 11.63
CA GLY A 605 41.50 31.36 11.91
C GLY A 605 40.55 30.54 11.02
N LEU A 606 41.04 29.95 9.92
CA LEU A 606 40.20 29.18 8.99
C LEU A 606 39.51 27.95 9.63
N PRO A 607 40.19 27.15 10.47
CA PRO A 607 39.58 25.95 11.05
C PRO A 607 38.49 26.30 12.06
N GLU A 608 38.62 27.43 12.76
CA GLU A 608 37.62 27.91 13.70
C GLU A 608 36.28 28.16 13.01
N LEU A 609 36.27 28.64 11.76
CA LEU A 609 35.03 28.86 11.01
C LEU A 609 34.16 27.61 10.86
N PHE A 610 34.75 26.41 10.89
CA PHE A 610 34.06 25.16 10.58
C PHE A 610 34.06 24.13 11.70
N PHE A 611 35.06 24.14 12.57
CA PHE A 611 35.33 23.06 13.54
C PHE A 611 35.32 23.50 15.01
N ILE A 612 34.79 24.70 15.35
CA ILE A 612 34.67 25.15 16.76
C ILE A 612 33.85 24.17 17.62
N TYR A 613 32.77 23.61 17.06
CA TYR A 613 31.84 22.76 17.81
C TYR A 613 31.79 21.34 17.23
N GLU A 614 31.87 20.32 18.09
CA GLU A 614 31.73 18.92 17.66
C GLU A 614 30.25 18.59 17.39
N LEU A 615 29.96 18.11 16.17
CA LEU A 615 28.64 17.61 15.82
C LEU A 615 28.34 16.29 16.55
N ASN A 616 27.28 16.28 17.36
CA ASN A 616 26.83 15.10 18.08
C ASN A 616 25.35 14.80 17.80
N PRO A 617 24.94 13.52 17.77
CA PRO A 617 23.54 13.15 17.55
C PRO A 617 22.68 13.60 18.72
N VAL A 618 21.67 14.43 18.45
CA VAL A 618 20.73 14.90 19.47
C VAL A 618 19.43 14.11 19.40
N ALA A 619 18.92 13.67 20.54
CA ALA A 619 17.60 13.02 20.60
C ALA A 619 16.49 14.05 20.32
N PRO A 620 15.42 13.71 19.57
CA PRO A 620 14.33 14.65 19.26
C PRO A 620 13.68 15.27 20.52
N LYS A 621 13.65 14.52 21.63
CA LYS A 621 13.14 15.01 22.92
C LYS A 621 14.09 16.01 23.60
N ALA A 622 15.39 15.91 23.35
CA ALA A 622 16.39 16.82 23.90
C ALA A 622 16.38 18.16 23.16
N GLN A 623 16.18 18.14 21.83
CA GLN A 623 16.06 19.37 21.03
C GLN A 623 14.89 20.26 21.48
N LYS A 624 13.74 19.66 21.83
CA LYS A 624 12.59 20.40 22.39
C LYS A 624 12.84 21.04 23.76
N LYS A 625 13.89 20.63 24.46
CA LYS A 625 14.26 21.18 25.78
C LYS A 625 15.25 22.34 25.66
N VAL A 626 15.76 22.64 24.47
CA VAL A 626 16.59 23.82 24.24
C VAL A 626 15.66 25.02 24.16
N PRO A 627 15.66 25.92 25.15
CA PRO A 627 14.86 27.13 25.08
C PRO A 627 15.37 28.01 23.95
N VAL A 628 14.45 28.69 23.25
CA VAL A 628 14.84 29.75 22.31
C VAL A 628 15.53 30.84 23.13
N PRO A 629 16.76 31.26 22.79
CA PRO A 629 17.45 32.34 23.50
C PRO A 629 16.59 33.60 23.54
N GLU A 630 16.56 34.30 24.67
CA GLU A 630 15.84 35.57 24.78
C GLU A 630 16.36 36.57 23.74
N GLY A 631 15.46 37.09 22.89
CA GLY A 631 15.79 38.04 21.83
C GLY A 631 16.09 37.42 20.45
N LEU A 632 16.08 36.08 20.31
CA LEU A 632 16.20 35.43 19.00
C LEU A 632 14.83 35.38 18.30
N ASP A 633 14.58 36.34 17.43
CA ASP A 633 13.44 36.34 16.51
C ASP A 633 13.89 35.80 15.14
N LEU A 634 13.52 34.55 14.86
CA LEU A 634 13.87 33.87 13.61
C LEU A 634 13.06 34.38 12.41
N ASP A 635 11.98 35.13 12.65
CA ASP A 635 11.11 35.71 11.62
C ASP A 635 11.42 37.20 11.37
N ALA A 636 12.30 37.83 12.17
CA ALA A 636 12.65 39.24 12.00
C ALA A 636 13.39 39.58 10.68
N TRP A 637 13.83 38.57 9.93
CA TRP A 637 14.54 38.70 8.64
C TRP A 637 13.78 38.10 7.44
N ILE A 638 12.57 37.55 7.65
CA ILE A 638 11.65 37.10 6.59
C ILE A 638 10.57 38.16 6.40
#